data_AF-A0A936SQ97-F1
#
_entry.id   AF-A0A936SQ97-F1
#
_cell.length_a   1.000
_cell.length_b   1.000
_cell.length_c   1.000
_cell.angle_alpha   90.00
_cell.angle_beta   90.00
_cell.angle_gamma   90.00
#
_symmetry.space_group_name_H-M   'P 1'
#
loop_
_entity.id
_entity.type
_entity.pdbx_description
1 polymer ?
#
loop_
_entity_poly.entity_id
_entity_poly.type
_entity_poly.pdbx_seq_one_letter_code
_entity_poly.pdbx_strand_id
1 'polypeptide(L)'
;MTGQHTRRIGILTSGGDAPGMNAAVRAVARTALDRGMDVYAIYEGYQGMVDGGNRIRKLGWDSVGGILHRGGTVIGTARCLAFRDRAGRLQAARNLLEHEIDSLVVIGGDGSLTGANLFRQEWPSLLSELVEQGLLAPEVATRRAHLAIVGLVGSIDNDMAGTDMTIGADTALHRITEAVDAITSTAASHQRTFIVEVMGRHCGYLALMGAIATGADWAFIPENPPNVDSWEVTMCQVLKAGRQAGRRDSIVIVAEGAQDRNGQPITSDYVKQVLEQRLGEDARVTILGHVQRGGAPSAFDRVMSTLLGHAAVAELEADTPDSEAMLIGLRNNRITRAPLMRCVEQTRAVAEAIAARDYEQAMALRGGSFRDSYQTFRTLVRTLPHAADPQQRSLRLAVLNAGGPAAGMNTATRAAVRLGLDKGHTMLGVQNGFQGLLDGAITPLDWMSVSGWVSMGGAELGTSRTVPSGRELYTIARTLEAHQVDGLLMIGGWSGYEAAHRLYAERSTFPSFNIPIICLPATINNNLPGSELSIGADTALNNIVEVVDKIKQSAVAARRCFVVEVMGRNCGYLALMSGMATGAERVYLNEEGVTLHDLEADLEHLADGFRSGKRLGLMIRNERASQIYTTGFMAALFEEEGRNLFEVRQAILGHLQQGGDPSPFDRIQATRLAARCIEYLIVEAGKPAPKSVFIGLTEGQVRLFDLADFPRMIDTAHKRPSEQWWLSLRPIMQLLAQPGPQLTAE
;
A
#
# COMPACT_ATOMS: atom_id res chain seq x y z
N MET A 1 40.66 -18.63 -17.68
CA MET A 1 39.42 -17.87 -17.88
C MET A 1 38.40 -18.82 -18.49
N THR A 2 37.68 -19.57 -17.66
CA THR A 2 36.52 -20.36 -18.10
C THR A 2 35.40 -19.38 -18.42
N GLY A 3 34.95 -19.32 -19.68
CA GLY A 3 33.93 -18.39 -20.13
C GLY A 3 32.66 -18.52 -19.29
N GLN A 4 32.38 -17.52 -18.45
CA GLN A 4 31.13 -17.45 -17.72
C GLN A 4 29.99 -17.30 -18.72
N HIS A 5 29.08 -18.27 -18.76
CA HIS A 5 27.88 -18.17 -19.56
C HIS A 5 27.03 -16.99 -19.09
N THR A 6 26.76 -16.04 -19.99
CA THR A 6 25.81 -14.95 -19.72
C THR A 6 24.41 -15.54 -19.56
N ARG A 7 23.80 -15.32 -18.38
CA ARG A 7 22.42 -15.72 -18.08
C ARG A 7 21.45 -14.93 -18.96
N ARG A 8 20.41 -15.59 -19.47
CA ARG A 8 19.41 -14.96 -20.34
C ARG A 8 18.03 -15.12 -19.74
N ILE A 9 17.42 -13.99 -19.38
CA ILE A 9 16.17 -13.94 -18.63
C ILE A 9 14.99 -13.64 -19.57
N GLY A 10 13.99 -14.50 -19.56
CA GLY A 10 12.66 -14.23 -20.13
C GLY A 10 11.71 -13.68 -19.07
N ILE A 11 11.03 -12.57 -19.37
CA ILE A 11 10.00 -11.96 -18.50
C ILE A 11 8.65 -12.16 -19.17
N LEU A 12 7.68 -12.70 -18.44
CA LEU A 12 6.32 -12.87 -18.94
C LEU A 12 5.27 -12.48 -17.89
N THR A 13 4.21 -11.83 -18.35
CA THR A 13 3.00 -11.61 -17.55
C THR A 13 1.90 -12.57 -17.99
N SER A 14 1.28 -13.26 -17.05
CA SER A 14 0.31 -14.32 -17.35
C SER A 14 -0.86 -14.28 -16.36
N GLY A 15 -2.04 -14.68 -16.83
CA GLY A 15 -3.28 -14.58 -16.06
C GLY A 15 -3.96 -13.21 -16.22
N GLY A 16 -4.80 -12.84 -15.26
CA GLY A 16 -5.44 -11.52 -15.26
C GLY A 16 -4.41 -10.43 -14.97
N ASP A 17 -4.48 -9.32 -15.69
CA ASP A 17 -3.60 -8.19 -15.46
C ASP A 17 -3.91 -7.51 -14.11
N ALA A 18 -2.88 -6.87 -13.55
CA ALA A 18 -2.97 -6.14 -12.31
C ALA A 18 -2.07 -4.88 -12.36
N PRO A 19 -2.54 -3.72 -11.86
CA PRO A 19 -1.72 -2.51 -11.84
C PRO A 19 -0.42 -2.72 -11.04
N GLY A 20 0.72 -2.39 -11.65
CA GLY A 20 2.04 -2.60 -11.04
C GLY A 20 2.88 -3.67 -11.73
N MET A 21 2.28 -4.54 -12.57
CA MET A 21 3.03 -5.51 -13.40
C MET A 21 4.11 -4.81 -14.25
N ASN A 22 3.82 -3.65 -14.83
CA ASN A 22 4.81 -2.86 -15.58
C ASN A 22 6.00 -2.39 -14.72
N ALA A 23 5.77 -2.08 -13.45
CA ALA A 23 6.84 -1.70 -12.54
C ALA A 23 7.74 -2.89 -12.19
N ALA A 24 7.17 -4.09 -12.01
CA ALA A 24 7.92 -5.33 -11.87
C ALA A 24 8.73 -5.65 -13.13
N VAL A 25 8.11 -5.64 -14.33
CA VAL A 25 8.81 -5.86 -15.61
C VAL A 25 9.98 -4.89 -15.77
N ARG A 26 9.76 -3.60 -15.50
CA ARG A 26 10.82 -2.58 -15.58
C ARG A 26 11.97 -2.89 -14.62
N ALA A 27 11.67 -3.23 -13.38
CA ALA A 27 12.69 -3.45 -12.36
C ALA A 27 13.51 -4.71 -12.65
N VAL A 28 12.88 -5.79 -13.10
CA VAL A 28 13.58 -7.01 -13.54
C VAL A 28 14.50 -6.68 -14.71
N ALA A 29 13.98 -6.01 -15.75
CA ALA A 29 14.77 -5.69 -16.93
C ALA A 29 15.98 -4.80 -16.61
N ARG A 30 15.79 -3.71 -15.86
CA ARG A 30 16.90 -2.80 -15.51
C ARG A 30 17.91 -3.46 -14.58
N THR A 31 17.45 -4.23 -13.59
CA THR A 31 18.37 -4.92 -12.66
C THR A 31 19.19 -5.98 -13.39
N ALA A 32 18.57 -6.77 -14.27
CA ALA A 32 19.27 -7.80 -15.03
C ALA A 32 20.28 -7.20 -16.02
N LEU A 33 19.91 -6.13 -16.74
CA LEU A 33 20.82 -5.44 -17.66
C LEU A 33 22.01 -4.82 -16.94
N ASP A 34 21.80 -4.19 -15.78
CA ASP A 34 22.87 -3.67 -14.92
C ASP A 34 23.84 -4.78 -14.47
N ARG A 35 23.32 -5.99 -14.21
CA ARG A 35 24.10 -7.18 -13.85
C ARG A 35 24.76 -7.88 -15.05
N GLY A 36 24.72 -7.27 -16.24
CA GLY A 36 25.32 -7.83 -17.46
C GLY A 36 24.57 -9.04 -18.04
N MET A 37 23.31 -9.25 -17.67
CA MET A 37 22.47 -10.34 -18.20
C MET A 37 21.69 -9.87 -19.43
N ASP A 38 21.39 -10.79 -20.35
CA ASP A 38 20.47 -10.51 -21.46
C ASP A 38 19.02 -10.67 -21.00
N VAL A 39 18.14 -9.78 -21.46
CA VAL A 39 16.72 -9.79 -21.07
C VAL A 39 15.83 -9.87 -22.30
N TYR A 40 14.78 -10.69 -22.21
CA TYR A 40 13.75 -10.86 -23.23
C TYR A 40 12.36 -10.65 -22.64
N ALA A 41 11.52 -9.87 -23.31
CA ALA A 41 10.08 -9.84 -23.06
C ALA A 41 9.40 -10.96 -23.86
N ILE A 42 8.56 -11.74 -23.17
CA ILE A 42 7.68 -12.74 -23.78
C ILE A 42 6.28 -12.15 -23.78
N TYR A 43 5.81 -11.79 -24.99
CA TYR A 43 4.54 -11.11 -25.17
C TYR A 43 3.36 -12.09 -25.05
N GLU A 44 2.19 -11.62 -24.59
CA GLU A 44 0.97 -12.44 -24.45
C GLU A 44 1.13 -13.66 -23.52
N GLY A 45 2.05 -13.59 -22.56
CA GLY A 45 2.28 -14.63 -21.57
C GLY A 45 2.69 -15.97 -22.19
N TYR A 46 2.10 -17.06 -21.68
CA TYR A 46 2.40 -18.41 -22.19
C TYR A 46 2.05 -18.59 -23.67
N GLN A 47 1.09 -17.83 -24.20
CA GLN A 47 0.72 -17.94 -25.61
C GLN A 47 1.89 -17.51 -26.50
N GLY A 48 2.48 -16.34 -26.25
CA GLY A 48 3.64 -15.93 -27.04
C GLY A 48 4.89 -16.74 -26.77
N MET A 49 4.99 -17.39 -25.60
CA MET A 49 6.05 -18.37 -25.34
C MET A 49 5.93 -19.58 -26.27
N VAL A 50 4.70 -20.08 -26.51
CA VAL A 50 4.41 -21.17 -27.46
C VAL A 50 4.51 -20.71 -28.91
N ASP A 51 4.07 -19.49 -29.23
CA ASP A 51 4.10 -18.97 -30.60
C ASP A 51 5.54 -18.67 -31.07
N GLY A 52 6.42 -18.22 -30.17
CA GLY A 52 7.81 -17.90 -30.47
C GLY A 52 8.00 -16.70 -31.41
N GLY A 53 9.16 -16.66 -32.09
CA GLY A 53 9.50 -15.63 -33.08
C GLY A 53 9.35 -14.20 -32.53
N ASN A 54 8.57 -13.36 -33.21
CA ASN A 54 8.36 -11.96 -32.84
C ASN A 54 7.63 -11.75 -31.49
N ARG A 55 7.19 -12.82 -30.81
CA ARG A 55 6.63 -12.76 -29.46
C ARG A 55 7.69 -12.83 -28.37
N ILE A 56 8.92 -13.20 -28.68
CA ILE A 56 10.05 -13.17 -27.74
C ILE A 56 11.03 -12.12 -28.23
N ARG A 57 11.16 -11.00 -27.50
CA ARG A 57 11.95 -9.84 -27.96
C ARG A 57 12.99 -9.45 -26.93
N LYS A 58 14.24 -9.29 -27.38
CA LYS A 58 15.31 -8.75 -26.55
C LYS A 58 14.96 -7.32 -26.11
N LEU A 59 15.17 -7.01 -24.84
CA LEU A 59 14.97 -5.70 -24.26
C LEU A 59 16.31 -5.00 -24.06
N GLY A 60 16.34 -3.70 -24.36
CA GLY A 60 17.38 -2.78 -23.90
C GLY A 60 16.89 -1.92 -22.72
N TRP A 61 17.78 -1.08 -22.20
CA TRP A 61 17.49 -0.22 -21.05
C TRP A 61 16.26 0.68 -21.24
N ASP A 62 16.14 1.25 -22.45
CA ASP A 62 15.06 2.17 -22.81
C ASP A 62 13.76 1.47 -23.20
N SER A 63 13.79 0.15 -23.44
CA SER A 63 12.60 -0.64 -23.80
C SER A 63 11.55 -0.67 -22.68
N VAL A 64 11.97 -0.40 -21.44
CA VAL A 64 11.11 -0.31 -20.25
C VAL A 64 11.05 1.12 -19.68
N GLY A 65 11.45 2.12 -20.47
CA GLY A 65 11.33 3.52 -20.13
C GLY A 65 9.87 3.98 -20.11
N GLY A 66 9.48 4.79 -19.13
CA GLY A 66 8.17 5.44 -19.11
C GLY A 66 6.97 4.53 -18.85
N ILE A 67 7.13 3.26 -18.47
CA ILE A 67 6.00 2.34 -18.25
C ILE A 67 5.49 2.27 -16.80
N LEU A 68 6.19 2.88 -15.83
CA LEU A 68 5.85 2.81 -14.39
C LEU A 68 4.41 3.24 -14.05
N HIS A 69 3.89 4.25 -14.76
CA HIS A 69 2.57 4.82 -14.53
C HIS A 69 1.45 4.12 -15.31
N ARG A 70 1.79 3.21 -16.22
CA ARG A 70 0.80 2.55 -17.09
C ARG A 70 0.14 1.41 -16.33
N GLY A 71 -1.20 1.38 -16.38
CA GLY A 71 -1.99 0.22 -15.95
C GLY A 71 -1.78 -1.00 -16.84
N GLY A 72 -2.32 -2.14 -16.40
CA GLY A 72 -2.20 -3.43 -17.08
C GLY A 72 -0.76 -3.90 -17.26
N THR A 73 -0.49 -4.58 -18.37
CA THR A 73 0.85 -5.05 -18.76
C THR A 73 1.19 -4.64 -20.20
N VAL A 74 2.34 -3.98 -20.40
CA VAL A 74 2.81 -3.55 -21.74
C VAL A 74 3.30 -4.71 -22.61
N ILE A 75 3.59 -5.86 -22.00
CA ILE A 75 3.94 -7.09 -22.72
C ILE A 75 2.73 -8.00 -22.94
N GLY A 76 1.52 -7.60 -22.52
CA GLY A 76 0.30 -8.36 -22.76
C GLY A 76 0.19 -9.64 -21.93
N THR A 77 -0.99 -10.24 -21.93
CA THR A 77 -1.26 -11.51 -21.26
C THR A 77 -2.43 -12.19 -22.00
N ALA A 78 -2.26 -13.46 -22.34
CA ALA A 78 -3.30 -14.24 -23.01
C ALA A 78 -3.46 -15.61 -22.36
N ARG A 79 -4.69 -16.14 -22.41
CA ARG A 79 -4.97 -17.51 -22.02
C ARG A 79 -4.38 -18.46 -23.05
N CYS A 80 -3.48 -19.34 -22.63
CA CYS A 80 -2.86 -20.34 -23.50
C CYS A 80 -3.42 -21.73 -23.22
N LEU A 81 -4.19 -22.29 -24.16
CA LEU A 81 -4.67 -23.68 -24.06
C LEU A 81 -3.56 -24.67 -24.41
N ALA A 82 -2.77 -24.39 -25.45
CA ALA A 82 -1.71 -25.27 -25.92
C ALA A 82 -0.66 -25.60 -24.84
N PHE A 83 -0.34 -24.65 -23.94
CA PHE A 83 0.62 -24.87 -22.86
C PHE A 83 0.15 -25.86 -21.79
N ARG A 84 -1.15 -26.20 -21.76
CA ARG A 84 -1.68 -27.28 -20.91
C ARG A 84 -1.24 -28.66 -21.40
N ASP A 85 -0.96 -28.79 -22.68
CA ASP A 85 -0.50 -30.02 -23.30
C ASP A 85 1.02 -30.04 -23.38
N ARG A 86 1.60 -31.25 -23.28
CA ARG A 86 3.05 -31.44 -23.36
C ARG A 86 3.62 -30.94 -24.69
N ALA A 87 2.89 -31.11 -25.81
CA ALA A 87 3.32 -30.62 -27.12
C ALA A 87 3.50 -29.09 -27.15
N GLY A 88 2.61 -28.33 -26.52
CA GLY A 88 2.76 -26.88 -26.40
C GLY A 88 3.93 -26.50 -25.51
N ARG A 89 4.18 -27.23 -24.41
CA ARG A 89 5.37 -27.03 -23.56
C ARG A 89 6.66 -27.36 -24.29
N LEU A 90 6.70 -28.43 -25.09
CA LEU A 90 7.85 -28.77 -25.93
C LEU A 90 8.15 -27.65 -26.93
N GLN A 91 7.13 -27.11 -27.59
CA GLN A 91 7.28 -25.97 -28.50
C GLN A 91 7.77 -24.72 -27.76
N ALA A 92 7.24 -24.43 -26.57
CA ALA A 92 7.69 -23.31 -25.77
C ALA A 92 9.16 -23.45 -25.34
N ALA A 93 9.58 -24.65 -24.92
CA ALA A 93 10.97 -24.92 -24.56
C ALA A 93 11.90 -24.69 -25.74
N ARG A 94 11.52 -25.17 -26.94
CA ARG A 94 12.25 -24.90 -28.18
C ARG A 94 12.41 -23.39 -28.42
N ASN A 95 11.32 -22.62 -28.37
CA ASN A 95 11.36 -21.19 -28.65
C ASN A 95 12.23 -20.42 -27.64
N LEU A 96 12.22 -20.81 -26.36
CA LEU A 96 13.12 -20.22 -25.36
C LEU A 96 14.58 -20.54 -25.67
N LEU A 97 14.87 -21.78 -26.07
CA LEU A 97 16.22 -22.26 -26.38
C LEU A 97 16.77 -21.71 -27.69
N GLU A 98 15.93 -21.32 -28.65
CA GLU A 98 16.33 -20.54 -29.84
C GLU A 98 16.97 -19.19 -29.45
N HIS A 99 16.60 -18.64 -28.29
CA HIS A 99 17.22 -17.46 -27.70
C HIS A 99 18.19 -17.79 -26.55
N GLU A 100 18.45 -19.07 -26.30
CA GLU A 100 19.18 -19.62 -25.15
C GLU A 100 18.71 -19.06 -23.78
N ILE A 101 17.41 -18.82 -23.62
CA ILE A 101 16.82 -18.40 -22.35
C ILE A 101 16.84 -19.58 -21.37
N ASP A 102 17.44 -19.39 -20.20
CA ASP A 102 17.56 -20.37 -19.11
C ASP A 102 16.98 -19.89 -17.77
N SER A 103 16.43 -18.67 -17.75
CA SER A 103 15.83 -18.09 -16.56
C SER A 103 14.51 -17.44 -16.91
N LEU A 104 13.47 -17.67 -16.11
CA LEU A 104 12.17 -17.05 -16.28
C LEU A 104 11.74 -16.29 -15.04
N VAL A 105 11.27 -15.05 -15.23
CA VAL A 105 10.47 -14.33 -14.25
C VAL A 105 9.01 -14.34 -14.70
N VAL A 106 8.17 -15.01 -13.92
CA VAL A 106 6.74 -15.16 -14.20
C VAL A 106 5.94 -14.26 -13.27
N ILE A 107 5.25 -13.28 -13.83
CA ILE A 107 4.41 -12.33 -13.09
C ILE A 107 2.94 -12.70 -13.34
N GLY A 108 2.24 -13.19 -12.33
CA GLY A 108 0.86 -13.63 -12.51
C GLY A 108 0.21 -14.22 -11.25
N GLY A 109 -0.97 -14.81 -11.43
CA GLY A 109 -1.70 -15.49 -10.37
C GLY A 109 -1.19 -16.90 -10.07
N ASP A 110 -1.81 -17.54 -9.08
CA ASP A 110 -1.53 -18.91 -8.62
C ASP A 110 -1.47 -19.95 -9.76
N GLY A 111 -2.40 -19.89 -10.71
CA GLY A 111 -2.46 -20.80 -11.85
C GLY A 111 -1.25 -20.65 -12.79
N SER A 112 -0.82 -19.41 -13.03
CA SER A 112 0.35 -19.13 -13.87
C SER A 112 1.63 -19.61 -13.22
N LEU A 113 1.77 -19.41 -11.90
CA LEU A 113 2.93 -19.84 -11.11
C LEU A 113 3.00 -21.37 -11.00
N THR A 114 1.86 -22.05 -10.86
CA THR A 114 1.78 -23.52 -10.89
C THR A 114 2.28 -24.06 -12.23
N GLY A 115 1.82 -23.47 -13.34
CA GLY A 115 2.25 -23.87 -14.68
C GLY A 115 3.75 -23.66 -14.92
N ALA A 116 4.33 -22.61 -14.34
CA ALA A 116 5.76 -22.33 -14.41
C ALA A 116 6.57 -23.45 -13.73
N ASN A 117 6.18 -23.83 -12.51
CA ASN A 117 6.88 -24.88 -11.77
C ASN A 117 6.79 -26.25 -12.46
N LEU A 118 5.62 -26.61 -13.01
CA LEU A 118 5.48 -27.84 -13.81
C LEU A 118 6.43 -27.82 -15.02
N PHE A 119 6.49 -26.70 -15.74
CA PHE A 119 7.36 -26.54 -16.90
C PHE A 119 8.84 -26.71 -16.54
N ARG A 120 9.28 -26.16 -15.40
CA ARG A 120 10.62 -26.36 -14.86
C ARG A 120 10.93 -27.81 -14.52
N GLN A 121 9.99 -28.52 -13.90
CA GLN A 121 10.17 -29.95 -13.56
C GLN A 121 10.28 -30.83 -14.81
N GLU A 122 9.50 -30.50 -15.85
CA GLU A 122 9.55 -31.21 -17.12
C GLU A 122 10.77 -30.83 -17.99
N TRP A 123 11.45 -29.72 -17.68
CA TRP A 123 12.53 -29.14 -18.50
C TRP A 123 13.56 -30.18 -18.98
N PRO A 124 14.19 -31.00 -18.12
CA PRO A 124 15.19 -31.98 -18.57
C PRO A 124 14.64 -32.97 -19.60
N SER A 125 13.40 -33.42 -19.41
CA SER A 125 12.74 -34.35 -20.32
C SER A 125 12.39 -33.69 -21.66
N LEU A 126 12.01 -32.41 -21.66
CA LEU A 126 11.74 -31.65 -22.88
C LEU A 126 13.01 -31.44 -23.70
N LEU A 127 14.16 -31.15 -23.06
CA LEU A 127 15.44 -31.03 -23.78
C LEU A 127 15.85 -32.35 -24.44
N SER A 128 15.77 -33.46 -23.72
CA SER A 128 16.09 -34.78 -24.29
C SER A 128 15.24 -35.08 -25.52
N GLU A 129 13.94 -34.82 -25.42
CA GLU A 129 12.99 -35.00 -26.53
C GLU A 129 13.32 -34.10 -27.74
N LEU A 130 13.68 -32.83 -27.51
CA LEU A 130 14.10 -31.92 -28.58
C LEU A 130 15.41 -32.34 -29.26
N VAL A 131 16.37 -32.87 -28.49
CA VAL A 131 17.63 -33.40 -29.03
C VAL A 131 17.39 -34.66 -29.86
N GLU A 132 16.58 -35.60 -29.36
CA GLU A 132 16.22 -36.83 -30.08
C GLU A 132 15.49 -36.54 -31.40
N GLN A 133 14.65 -35.51 -31.43
CA GLN A 133 13.96 -35.05 -32.65
C GLN A 133 14.85 -34.24 -33.60
N GLY A 134 16.11 -33.96 -33.23
CA GLY A 134 17.03 -33.13 -34.02
C GLY A 134 16.62 -31.65 -34.10
N LEU A 135 15.75 -31.19 -33.20
CA LEU A 135 15.26 -29.81 -33.14
C LEU A 135 16.13 -28.91 -32.25
N LEU A 136 17.06 -29.49 -31.49
CA LEU A 136 17.98 -28.78 -30.61
C LEU A 136 19.38 -29.40 -30.68
N ALA A 137 20.41 -28.56 -30.75
CA ALA A 137 21.80 -29.01 -30.70
C ALA A 137 22.15 -29.54 -29.29
N PRO A 138 22.79 -30.71 -29.15
CA PRO A 138 23.15 -31.29 -27.85
C PRO A 138 23.95 -30.33 -26.95
N GLU A 139 24.81 -29.49 -27.53
CA GLU A 139 25.64 -28.53 -26.80
C GLU A 139 24.80 -27.44 -26.14
N VAL A 140 23.73 -26.99 -26.79
CA VAL A 140 22.78 -26.03 -26.21
C VAL A 140 22.01 -26.68 -25.06
N ALA A 141 21.61 -27.95 -25.23
CA ALA A 141 20.92 -28.70 -24.19
C ALA A 141 21.79 -28.89 -22.93
N THR A 142 23.08 -29.17 -23.08
CA THR A 142 24.01 -29.25 -21.95
C THR A 142 24.24 -27.89 -21.30
N ARG A 143 24.41 -26.83 -22.09
CA ARG A 143 24.64 -25.46 -21.59
C ARG A 143 23.45 -24.89 -20.82
N ARG A 144 22.23 -25.25 -21.22
CA ARG A 144 20.95 -24.73 -20.69
C ARG A 144 20.12 -25.86 -20.06
N ALA A 145 20.79 -26.82 -19.42
CA ALA A 145 20.17 -28.03 -18.86
C ALA A 145 19.21 -27.75 -17.69
N HIS A 146 19.34 -26.58 -17.06
CA HIS A 146 18.54 -26.14 -15.93
C HIS A 146 17.74 -24.88 -16.30
N LEU A 147 16.48 -24.83 -15.86
CA LEU A 147 15.62 -23.67 -15.99
C LEU A 147 15.38 -23.05 -14.61
N ALA A 148 15.94 -21.87 -14.38
CA ALA A 148 15.69 -21.09 -13.18
C ALA A 148 14.33 -20.40 -13.29
N ILE A 149 13.50 -20.47 -12.25
CA ILE A 149 12.19 -19.80 -12.22
C ILE A 149 12.00 -19.02 -10.93
N VAL A 150 11.61 -17.77 -11.09
CA VAL A 150 11.12 -16.92 -9.99
C VAL A 150 9.72 -16.41 -10.30
N GLY A 151 8.83 -16.54 -9.31
CA GLY A 151 7.45 -16.10 -9.37
C GLY A 151 7.22 -14.77 -8.66
N LEU A 152 6.51 -13.86 -9.32
CA LEU A 152 5.94 -12.64 -8.72
C LEU A 152 4.41 -12.71 -8.80
N VAL A 153 3.72 -12.37 -7.71
CA VAL A 153 2.26 -12.50 -7.66
C VAL A 153 1.59 -11.24 -8.18
N GLY A 154 1.14 -11.29 -9.44
CA GLY A 154 0.31 -10.26 -10.07
C GLY A 154 -1.17 -10.61 -9.95
N SER A 155 -1.87 -10.03 -8.98
CA SER A 155 -3.29 -10.26 -8.72
C SER A 155 -3.88 -9.11 -7.92
N ILE A 156 -5.11 -8.71 -8.23
CA ILE A 156 -5.85 -7.74 -7.42
C ILE A 156 -6.52 -8.40 -6.20
N ASP A 157 -6.70 -9.72 -6.24
CA ASP A 157 -7.56 -10.45 -5.30
C ASP A 157 -6.93 -10.55 -3.89
N ASN A 158 -5.62 -10.34 -3.77
CA ASN A 158 -4.80 -10.58 -2.59
C ASN A 158 -5.02 -11.96 -1.94
N ASP A 159 -5.12 -12.99 -2.79
CA ASP A 159 -5.55 -14.32 -2.39
C ASP A 159 -4.39 -15.31 -2.21
N MET A 160 -3.15 -14.92 -2.51
CA MET A 160 -1.98 -15.81 -2.55
C MET A 160 -1.20 -15.82 -1.23
N ALA A 161 -1.03 -17.01 -0.66
CA ALA A 161 -0.15 -17.19 0.50
C ALA A 161 1.32 -16.93 0.13
N GLY A 162 2.13 -16.54 1.13
CA GLY A 162 3.54 -16.19 0.93
C GLY A 162 3.82 -14.71 0.80
N THR A 163 2.79 -13.89 0.53
CA THR A 163 2.87 -12.42 0.51
C THR A 163 1.72 -11.79 1.29
N ASP A 164 1.97 -10.66 1.96
CA ASP A 164 0.95 -9.88 2.68
C ASP A 164 0.10 -9.02 1.72
N MET A 165 0.69 -8.65 0.57
CA MET A 165 0.05 -7.89 -0.49
C MET A 165 0.52 -8.41 -1.86
N THR A 166 -0.43 -8.66 -2.77
CA THR A 166 -0.15 -9.00 -4.17
C THR A 166 -0.08 -7.73 -5.04
N ILE A 167 0.68 -7.78 -6.13
CA ILE A 167 0.83 -6.66 -7.06
C ILE A 167 -0.55 -6.32 -7.66
N GLY A 168 -1.03 -5.11 -7.36
CA GLY A 168 -2.28 -4.54 -7.86
C GLY A 168 -3.43 -4.52 -6.86
N ALA A 169 -3.31 -5.20 -5.72
CA ALA A 169 -4.37 -5.23 -4.71
C ALA A 169 -4.63 -3.86 -4.08
N ASP A 170 -3.57 -3.09 -3.81
CA ASP A 170 -3.70 -1.73 -3.26
C ASP A 170 -4.35 -0.79 -4.29
N THR A 171 -3.94 -0.86 -5.56
CA THR A 171 -4.56 -0.08 -6.63
C THR A 171 -6.04 -0.44 -6.80
N ALA A 172 -6.41 -1.72 -6.70
CA ALA A 172 -7.81 -2.13 -6.75
C ALA A 172 -8.64 -1.53 -5.60
N LEU A 173 -8.07 -1.47 -4.38
CA LEU A 173 -8.70 -0.78 -3.25
C LEU A 173 -8.88 0.72 -3.53
N HIS A 174 -7.95 1.37 -4.20
CA HIS A 174 -8.13 2.77 -4.63
C HIS A 174 -9.34 2.90 -5.55
N ARG A 175 -9.49 2.01 -6.54
CA ARG A 175 -10.64 2.03 -7.47
C ARG A 175 -11.96 1.79 -6.76
N ILE A 176 -12.00 0.86 -5.81
CA ILE A 176 -13.19 0.58 -4.99
C ILE A 176 -13.55 1.81 -4.17
N THR A 177 -12.58 2.39 -3.47
CA THR A 177 -12.80 3.54 -2.58
C THR A 177 -13.29 4.75 -3.36
N GLU A 178 -12.66 5.09 -4.48
CA GLU A 178 -13.09 6.20 -5.35
C GLU A 178 -14.51 6.01 -5.88
N ALA A 179 -14.85 4.79 -6.32
CA ALA A 179 -16.19 4.51 -6.83
C ALA A 179 -17.25 4.61 -5.73
N VAL A 180 -16.96 4.08 -4.54
CA VAL A 180 -17.89 4.15 -3.41
C VAL A 180 -18.03 5.58 -2.90
N ASP A 181 -16.94 6.34 -2.76
CA ASP A 181 -17.01 7.76 -2.35
C ASP A 181 -17.84 8.58 -3.34
N ALA A 182 -17.69 8.33 -4.66
CA ALA A 182 -18.53 8.94 -5.68
C ALA A 182 -20.02 8.54 -5.53
N ILE A 183 -20.31 7.27 -5.22
CA ILE A 183 -21.67 6.77 -4.98
C ILE A 183 -22.27 7.39 -3.71
N THR A 184 -21.50 7.53 -2.63
CA THR A 184 -21.95 8.11 -1.35
C THR A 184 -22.54 9.50 -1.54
N SER A 185 -21.96 10.32 -2.42
CA SER A 185 -22.48 11.68 -2.70
C SER A 185 -23.93 11.67 -3.25
N THR A 186 -24.26 10.75 -4.17
CA THR A 186 -25.62 10.61 -4.72
C THR A 186 -26.54 9.84 -3.79
N ALA A 187 -26.00 8.86 -3.05
CA ALA A 187 -26.74 8.08 -2.07
C ALA A 187 -27.27 8.97 -0.93
N ALA A 188 -26.43 9.85 -0.38
CA ALA A 188 -26.80 10.78 0.69
C ALA A 188 -27.81 11.85 0.23
N SER A 189 -27.78 12.21 -1.05
CA SER A 189 -28.71 13.17 -1.66
C SER A 189 -30.13 12.61 -1.78
N HIS A 190 -30.25 11.33 -2.15
CA HIS A 190 -31.55 10.67 -2.37
C HIS A 190 -32.00 9.73 -1.24
N GLN A 191 -31.23 9.64 -0.15
CA GLN A 191 -31.45 8.69 0.95
C GLN A 191 -31.60 7.24 0.49
N ARG A 192 -30.71 6.82 -0.41
CA ARG A 192 -30.73 5.50 -1.07
C ARG A 192 -29.79 4.50 -0.43
N THR A 193 -30.12 3.23 -0.64
CA THR A 193 -29.24 2.11 -0.32
C THR A 193 -28.55 1.63 -1.59
N PHE A 194 -27.23 1.53 -1.57
CA PHE A 194 -26.43 1.00 -2.68
C PHE A 194 -25.80 -0.33 -2.31
N ILE A 195 -25.91 -1.29 -3.22
CA ILE A 195 -25.24 -2.58 -3.18
C ILE A 195 -24.09 -2.50 -4.18
N VAL A 196 -22.86 -2.56 -3.69
CA VAL A 196 -21.65 -2.44 -4.50
C VAL A 196 -20.97 -3.80 -4.60
N GLU A 197 -20.91 -4.35 -5.80
CA GLU A 197 -20.25 -5.63 -6.07
C GLU A 197 -18.78 -5.41 -6.42
N VAL A 198 -17.91 -6.11 -5.69
CA VAL A 198 -16.45 -5.95 -5.67
C VAL A 198 -15.79 -7.26 -6.10
N MET A 199 -14.71 -7.17 -6.88
CA MET A 199 -13.95 -8.33 -7.33
C MET A 199 -13.16 -8.97 -6.16
N GLY A 200 -12.61 -10.16 -6.40
CA GLY A 200 -11.78 -10.86 -5.41
C GLY A 200 -11.77 -12.38 -5.57
N ARG A 201 -12.44 -12.90 -6.60
CA ARG A 201 -12.67 -14.31 -6.91
C ARG A 201 -13.31 -15.03 -5.74
N HIS A 202 -12.52 -15.78 -4.97
CA HIS A 202 -12.93 -16.52 -3.78
C HIS A 202 -12.31 -15.92 -2.51
N CYS A 203 -11.86 -14.66 -2.59
CA CYS A 203 -11.29 -13.90 -1.51
C CYS A 203 -12.11 -12.65 -1.22
N GLY A 204 -12.44 -12.44 0.05
CA GLY A 204 -13.13 -11.27 0.55
C GLY A 204 -12.21 -10.11 0.91
N TYR A 205 -10.91 -10.15 0.59
CA TYR A 205 -9.95 -9.10 0.98
C TYR A 205 -10.36 -7.72 0.48
N LEU A 206 -10.61 -7.58 -0.82
CA LEU A 206 -11.03 -6.32 -1.42
C LEU A 206 -12.37 -5.84 -0.85
N ALA A 207 -13.33 -6.75 -0.63
CA ALA A 207 -14.62 -6.41 -0.06
C ALA A 207 -14.52 -5.96 1.40
N LEU A 208 -13.76 -6.67 2.24
CA LEU A 208 -13.56 -6.35 3.66
C LEU A 208 -12.78 -5.04 3.83
N MET A 209 -11.65 -4.91 3.16
CA MET A 209 -10.79 -3.73 3.25
C MET A 209 -11.47 -2.51 2.62
N GLY A 210 -12.15 -2.70 1.48
CA GLY A 210 -13.02 -1.69 0.88
C GLY A 210 -14.12 -1.24 1.84
N ALA A 211 -14.79 -2.15 2.52
CA ALA A 211 -15.84 -1.83 3.48
C ALA A 211 -15.33 -1.04 4.69
N ILE A 212 -14.13 -1.35 5.19
CA ILE A 212 -13.47 -0.55 6.24
C ILE A 212 -13.12 0.84 5.71
N ALA A 213 -12.51 0.92 4.52
CA ALA A 213 -12.05 2.17 3.91
C ALA A 213 -13.20 3.11 3.53
N THR A 214 -14.38 2.60 3.19
CA THR A 214 -15.54 3.42 2.80
C THR A 214 -16.52 3.61 3.95
N GLY A 215 -16.34 2.90 5.07
CA GLY A 215 -17.27 2.88 6.19
C GLY A 215 -18.62 2.27 5.81
N ALA A 216 -18.61 1.23 4.99
CA ALA A 216 -19.81 0.50 4.59
C ALA A 216 -20.60 -0.02 5.79
N ASP A 217 -21.92 -0.14 5.62
CA ASP A 217 -22.87 -0.54 6.65
C ASP A 217 -23.06 -2.05 6.74
N TRP A 218 -22.64 -2.77 5.71
CA TRP A 218 -22.60 -4.22 5.70
C TRP A 218 -21.62 -4.72 4.64
N ALA A 219 -21.03 -5.90 4.85
CA ALA A 219 -20.21 -6.57 3.85
C ALA A 219 -20.45 -8.08 3.83
N PHE A 220 -20.44 -8.67 2.64
CA PHE A 220 -20.47 -10.12 2.44
C PHE A 220 -19.12 -10.61 1.92
N ILE A 221 -18.51 -11.54 2.66
CA ILE A 221 -17.22 -12.15 2.31
C ILE A 221 -17.31 -13.69 2.34
N PRO A 222 -16.63 -14.40 1.42
CA PRO A 222 -16.65 -15.86 1.38
C PRO A 222 -16.00 -16.52 2.60
N GLU A 223 -15.04 -15.86 3.26
CA GLU A 223 -14.35 -16.42 4.42
C GLU A 223 -15.21 -16.40 5.70
N ASN A 224 -16.24 -15.56 5.74
CA ASN A 224 -17.18 -15.52 6.85
C ASN A 224 -18.62 -15.32 6.37
N PRO A 225 -19.26 -16.35 5.79
CA PRO A 225 -20.66 -16.31 5.43
C PRO A 225 -21.55 -15.98 6.63
N PRO A 226 -22.69 -15.29 6.41
CA PRO A 226 -23.61 -14.95 7.48
C PRO A 226 -23.95 -16.17 8.35
N ASN A 227 -23.84 -16.01 9.67
CA ASN A 227 -23.89 -17.12 10.62
C ASN A 227 -25.27 -17.43 11.19
N VAL A 228 -26.29 -16.73 10.71
CA VAL A 228 -27.69 -16.91 11.08
C VAL A 228 -28.50 -17.15 9.81
N ASP A 229 -29.43 -18.09 9.87
CA ASP A 229 -30.30 -18.41 8.71
C ASP A 229 -31.21 -17.24 8.32
N SER A 230 -31.42 -16.28 9.23
CA SER A 230 -32.21 -15.07 9.04
C SER A 230 -31.34 -13.82 8.86
N TRP A 231 -30.19 -13.95 8.22
CA TRP A 231 -29.27 -12.82 8.02
C TRP A 231 -29.93 -11.67 7.24
N GLU A 232 -30.88 -11.96 6.35
CA GLU A 232 -31.66 -10.96 5.62
C GLU A 232 -32.39 -10.03 6.59
N VAL A 233 -32.99 -10.61 7.63
CA VAL A 233 -33.70 -9.87 8.69
C VAL A 233 -32.71 -9.04 9.50
N THR A 234 -31.59 -9.64 9.88
CA THR A 234 -30.56 -8.98 10.70
C THR A 234 -29.97 -7.78 9.96
N MET A 235 -29.60 -7.94 8.70
CA MET A 235 -29.10 -6.86 7.85
C MET A 235 -30.14 -5.74 7.73
N CYS A 236 -31.39 -6.07 7.40
CA CYS A 236 -32.46 -5.09 7.29
C CYS A 236 -32.69 -4.31 8.60
N GLN A 237 -32.63 -4.99 9.75
CA GLN A 237 -32.75 -4.35 11.06
C GLN A 237 -31.61 -3.37 11.32
N VAL A 238 -30.36 -3.75 11.01
CA VAL A 238 -29.19 -2.89 11.18
C VAL A 238 -29.31 -1.64 10.30
N LEU A 239 -29.62 -1.80 9.01
CA LEU A 239 -29.76 -0.68 8.08
C LEU A 239 -30.91 0.26 8.47
N LYS A 240 -32.09 -0.29 8.81
CA LYS A 240 -33.24 0.49 9.26
C LYS A 240 -32.93 1.29 10.52
N ALA A 241 -32.30 0.65 11.50
CA ALA A 241 -31.89 1.33 12.72
C ALA A 241 -30.87 2.45 12.40
N GLY A 242 -29.95 2.21 11.46
CA GLY A 242 -29.00 3.20 10.94
C GLY A 242 -29.67 4.48 10.47
N ARG A 243 -30.69 4.32 9.63
CA ARG A 243 -31.50 5.44 9.13
C ARG A 243 -32.26 6.15 10.24
N GLN A 244 -32.85 5.40 11.18
CA GLN A 244 -33.53 5.98 12.35
C GLN A 244 -32.59 6.78 13.26
N ALA A 245 -31.32 6.39 13.33
CA ALA A 245 -30.27 7.12 14.05
C ALA A 245 -29.74 8.34 13.29
N GLY A 246 -30.25 8.63 12.09
CA GLY A 246 -29.89 9.82 11.29
C GLY A 246 -28.90 9.55 10.15
N ARG A 247 -28.57 8.30 9.84
CA ARG A 247 -27.78 7.96 8.64
C ARG A 247 -28.60 8.25 7.39
N ARG A 248 -28.02 9.00 6.45
CA ARG A 248 -28.73 9.44 5.24
C ARG A 248 -28.73 8.36 4.16
N ASP A 249 -27.62 7.65 4.00
CA ASP A 249 -27.39 6.63 2.99
C ASP A 249 -27.06 5.27 3.62
N SER A 250 -27.03 4.23 2.80
CA SER A 250 -26.55 2.93 3.22
C SER A 250 -25.76 2.25 2.12
N ILE A 251 -24.57 1.75 2.44
CA ILE A 251 -23.69 1.06 1.51
C ILE A 251 -23.51 -0.39 1.96
N VAL A 252 -23.84 -1.34 1.09
CA VAL A 252 -23.63 -2.77 1.29
C VAL A 252 -22.61 -3.24 0.26
N ILE A 253 -21.48 -3.78 0.72
CA ILE A 253 -20.45 -4.33 -0.16
C ILE A 253 -20.62 -5.85 -0.30
N VAL A 254 -20.60 -6.35 -1.53
CA VAL A 254 -20.74 -7.78 -1.83
C VAL A 254 -19.51 -8.24 -2.59
N ALA A 255 -18.73 -9.16 -2.02
CA ALA A 255 -17.67 -9.84 -2.77
C ALA A 255 -18.28 -10.69 -3.89
N GLU A 256 -17.65 -10.76 -5.07
CA GLU A 256 -18.14 -11.58 -6.19
C GLU A 256 -18.23 -13.09 -5.83
N GLY A 257 -17.41 -13.55 -4.88
CA GLY A 257 -17.46 -14.91 -4.34
C GLY A 257 -18.34 -15.10 -3.11
N ALA A 258 -19.18 -14.13 -2.73
CA ALA A 258 -20.00 -14.23 -1.53
C ALA A 258 -21.01 -15.38 -1.62
N GLN A 259 -21.13 -16.14 -0.52
CA GLN A 259 -22.06 -17.26 -0.40
C GLN A 259 -22.60 -17.34 1.03
N ASP A 260 -23.73 -18.03 1.20
CA ASP A 260 -24.27 -18.40 2.51
C ASP A 260 -23.60 -19.67 3.07
N ARG A 261 -23.99 -20.09 4.28
CA ARG A 261 -23.45 -21.31 4.91
C ARG A 261 -23.88 -22.61 4.24
N ASN A 262 -24.92 -22.58 3.41
CA ASN A 262 -25.40 -23.70 2.63
C ASN A 262 -24.63 -23.84 1.29
N GLY A 263 -23.81 -22.86 0.93
CA GLY A 263 -23.09 -22.77 -0.34
C GLY A 263 -23.91 -22.14 -1.46
N GLN A 264 -25.04 -21.49 -1.15
CA GLN A 264 -25.81 -20.71 -2.11
C GLN A 264 -25.13 -19.35 -2.33
N PRO A 265 -24.91 -18.93 -3.59
CA PRO A 265 -24.34 -17.61 -3.87
C PRO A 265 -25.23 -16.48 -3.34
N ILE A 266 -24.61 -15.48 -2.69
CA ILE A 266 -25.29 -14.24 -2.28
C ILE A 266 -25.00 -13.18 -3.35
N THR A 267 -25.89 -13.03 -4.31
CA THR A 267 -25.72 -12.07 -5.42
C THR A 267 -26.18 -10.66 -5.02
N SER A 268 -25.62 -9.65 -5.69
CA SER A 268 -26.02 -8.25 -5.51
C SER A 268 -27.51 -8.01 -5.81
N ASP A 269 -28.05 -8.69 -6.82
CA ASP A 269 -29.48 -8.67 -7.14
C ASP A 269 -30.36 -9.31 -6.06
N TYR A 270 -29.91 -10.41 -5.43
CA TYR A 270 -30.65 -11.02 -4.33
C TYR A 270 -30.69 -10.07 -3.12
N VAL A 271 -29.55 -9.46 -2.76
CA VAL A 271 -29.49 -8.45 -1.69
C VAL A 271 -30.42 -7.27 -1.99
N LYS A 272 -30.46 -6.79 -3.23
CA LYS A 272 -31.40 -5.74 -3.66
C LYS A 272 -32.85 -6.15 -3.43
N GLN A 273 -33.26 -7.34 -3.88
CA GLN A 273 -34.63 -7.84 -3.70
C GLN A 273 -35.02 -7.92 -2.22
N VAL A 274 -34.11 -8.41 -1.37
CA VAL A 274 -34.30 -8.48 0.08
C VAL A 274 -34.56 -7.09 0.67
N LEU A 275 -33.76 -6.09 0.28
CA LEU A 275 -33.89 -4.72 0.77
C LEU A 275 -35.19 -4.06 0.30
N GLU A 276 -35.54 -4.19 -0.98
CA GLU A 276 -36.78 -3.63 -1.54
C GLU A 276 -38.03 -4.25 -0.90
N GLN A 277 -38.06 -5.58 -0.73
CA GLN A 277 -39.22 -6.28 -0.16
C GLN A 277 -39.40 -6.03 1.34
N ARG A 278 -38.30 -5.97 2.11
CA ARG A 278 -38.37 -5.90 3.58
C ARG A 278 -38.37 -4.48 4.12
N LEU A 279 -37.66 -3.56 3.46
CA LEU A 279 -37.54 -2.17 3.91
C LEU A 279 -38.41 -1.20 3.09
N GLY A 280 -38.85 -1.59 1.89
CA GLY A 280 -39.57 -0.68 0.98
C GLY A 280 -38.67 0.46 0.47
N GLU A 281 -37.34 0.27 0.51
CA GLU A 281 -36.36 1.28 0.15
C GLU A 281 -35.99 1.22 -1.34
N ASP A 282 -35.65 2.37 -1.93
CA ASP A 282 -35.10 2.45 -3.29
C ASP A 282 -33.63 1.98 -3.30
N ALA A 283 -33.42 0.71 -3.60
CA ALA A 283 -32.10 0.08 -3.64
C ALA A 283 -31.49 0.09 -5.06
N ARG A 284 -30.18 0.29 -5.15
CA ARG A 284 -29.44 0.31 -6.42
C ARG A 284 -28.23 -0.61 -6.37
N VAL A 285 -28.05 -1.40 -7.43
CA VAL A 285 -26.87 -2.25 -7.59
C VAL A 285 -25.85 -1.51 -8.45
N THR A 286 -24.58 -1.59 -8.08
CA THR A 286 -23.46 -1.12 -8.87
C THR A 286 -22.39 -2.21 -8.90
N ILE A 287 -22.19 -2.81 -10.06
CA ILE A 287 -21.13 -3.78 -10.29
C ILE A 287 -19.92 -3.02 -10.83
N LEU A 288 -18.88 -2.87 -10.01
CA LEU A 288 -17.70 -2.12 -10.41
C LEU A 288 -16.98 -2.81 -11.59
N GLY A 289 -16.94 -4.14 -11.57
CA GLY A 289 -16.31 -4.94 -12.62
C GLY A 289 -14.85 -4.55 -12.84
N HIS A 290 -14.43 -4.50 -14.10
CA HIS A 290 -13.02 -4.40 -14.50
C HIS A 290 -12.37 -3.03 -14.25
N VAL A 291 -13.12 -2.01 -13.81
CA VAL A 291 -12.50 -0.74 -13.38
C VAL A 291 -11.50 -0.97 -12.25
N GLN A 292 -11.70 -2.04 -11.45
CA GLN A 292 -10.82 -2.48 -10.36
C GLN A 292 -9.47 -3.06 -10.83
N ARG A 293 -9.37 -3.49 -12.10
CA ARG A 293 -8.13 -3.98 -12.71
C ARG A 293 -7.37 -2.90 -13.49
N GLY A 294 -8.08 -1.84 -13.87
CA GLY A 294 -7.54 -0.73 -14.66
C GLY A 294 -6.95 0.39 -13.83
N GLY A 295 -6.57 1.47 -14.51
CA GLY A 295 -6.02 2.67 -13.89
C GLY A 295 -4.51 2.66 -13.73
N ALA A 296 -3.96 3.83 -13.44
CA ALA A 296 -2.54 3.96 -13.09
C ALA A 296 -2.29 3.29 -11.73
N PRO A 297 -1.17 2.55 -11.55
CA PRO A 297 -0.88 1.91 -10.27
C PRO A 297 -0.68 2.94 -9.16
N SER A 298 -1.12 2.61 -7.95
CA SER A 298 -0.87 3.41 -6.74
C SER A 298 0.63 3.53 -6.46
N ALA A 299 1.03 4.49 -5.63
CA ALA A 299 2.42 4.64 -5.26
C ALA A 299 2.98 3.39 -4.57
N PHE A 300 2.17 2.74 -3.72
CA PHE A 300 2.54 1.49 -3.07
C PHE A 300 2.80 0.38 -4.08
N ASP A 301 1.89 0.13 -5.03
CA ASP A 301 2.06 -0.93 -6.03
C ASP A 301 3.25 -0.67 -6.95
N ARG A 302 3.57 0.59 -7.28
CA ARG A 302 4.78 0.93 -8.05
C ARG A 302 6.05 0.59 -7.29
N VAL A 303 6.17 1.03 -6.03
CA VAL A 303 7.38 0.83 -5.23
C VAL A 303 7.54 -0.64 -4.86
N MET A 304 6.48 -1.28 -4.36
CA MET A 304 6.50 -2.71 -4.03
C MET A 304 6.91 -3.54 -5.25
N SER A 305 6.24 -3.37 -6.39
CA SER A 305 6.55 -4.16 -7.59
C SER A 305 7.97 -3.94 -8.08
N THR A 306 8.49 -2.72 -7.93
CA THR A 306 9.89 -2.39 -8.23
C THR A 306 10.86 -3.15 -7.34
N LEU A 307 10.59 -3.20 -6.03
CA LEU A 307 11.40 -3.94 -5.06
C LEU A 307 11.36 -5.45 -5.31
N LEU A 308 10.18 -6.00 -5.60
CA LEU A 308 10.01 -7.42 -5.92
C LEU A 308 10.74 -7.80 -7.21
N GLY A 309 10.65 -6.96 -8.26
CA GLY A 309 11.35 -7.19 -9.51
C GLY A 309 12.88 -7.15 -9.37
N HIS A 310 13.40 -6.22 -8.57
CA HIS A 310 14.83 -6.18 -8.25
C HIS A 310 15.28 -7.44 -7.50
N ALA A 311 14.52 -7.85 -6.48
CA ALA A 311 14.82 -9.05 -5.70
C ALA A 311 14.70 -10.34 -6.50
N ALA A 312 13.81 -10.41 -7.49
CA ALA A 312 13.69 -11.56 -8.38
C ALA A 312 14.96 -11.81 -9.20
N VAL A 313 15.63 -10.75 -9.65
CA VAL A 313 16.92 -10.90 -10.36
C VAL A 313 18.01 -11.39 -9.42
N ALA A 314 18.07 -10.86 -8.19
CA ALA A 314 19.02 -11.34 -7.19
C ALA A 314 18.78 -12.82 -6.83
N GLU A 315 17.52 -13.27 -6.80
CA GLU A 315 17.18 -14.66 -6.59
C GLU A 315 17.63 -15.55 -7.76
N LEU A 316 17.37 -15.11 -9.01
CA LEU A 316 17.87 -15.82 -10.19
C LEU A 316 19.40 -15.90 -10.20
N GLU A 317 20.11 -14.84 -9.80
CA GLU A 317 21.58 -14.85 -9.75
C GLU A 317 22.11 -15.92 -8.77
N ALA A 318 21.42 -16.14 -7.65
CA ALA A 318 21.77 -17.14 -6.65
C ALA A 318 21.27 -18.56 -6.97
N ASP A 319 20.38 -18.72 -7.96
CA ASP A 319 19.74 -19.98 -8.30
C ASP A 319 20.74 -21.02 -8.86
N THR A 320 20.62 -22.24 -8.33
CA THR A 320 21.41 -23.43 -8.69
C THR A 320 20.48 -24.58 -9.15
N PRO A 321 21.00 -25.63 -9.80
CA PRO A 321 20.17 -26.77 -10.22
C PRO A 321 19.37 -27.45 -9.09
N ASP A 322 19.91 -27.43 -7.87
CA ASP A 322 19.26 -28.00 -6.67
C ASP A 322 18.29 -27.03 -5.98
N SER A 323 18.24 -25.77 -6.42
CA SER A 323 17.32 -24.77 -5.88
C SER A 323 15.88 -25.15 -6.18
N GLU A 324 14.92 -24.71 -5.38
CA GLU A 324 13.50 -24.83 -5.71
C GLU A 324 12.98 -23.54 -6.33
N ALA A 325 11.83 -23.59 -7.02
CA ALA A 325 11.26 -22.38 -7.61
C ALA A 325 10.76 -21.47 -6.48
N MET A 326 11.20 -20.21 -6.49
CA MET A 326 10.91 -19.27 -5.42
C MET A 326 9.84 -18.26 -5.83
N LEU A 327 8.96 -17.93 -4.90
CA LEU A 327 8.04 -16.80 -4.96
C LEU A 327 8.64 -15.64 -4.16
N ILE A 328 8.71 -14.47 -4.79
CA ILE A 328 9.12 -13.23 -4.13
C ILE A 328 7.86 -12.45 -3.76
N GLY A 329 7.74 -12.10 -2.49
CA GLY A 329 6.60 -11.36 -1.96
C GLY A 329 7.05 -10.34 -0.92
N LEU A 330 6.06 -9.73 -0.27
CA LEU A 330 6.27 -8.94 0.94
C LEU A 330 5.79 -9.72 2.16
N ARG A 331 6.57 -9.72 3.22
CA ARG A 331 6.10 -10.07 4.56
C ARG A 331 6.60 -9.04 5.54
N ASN A 332 5.74 -8.56 6.43
CA ASN A 332 6.14 -7.61 7.45
C ASN A 332 6.79 -6.34 6.86
N ASN A 333 6.27 -5.87 5.71
CA ASN A 333 6.83 -4.75 4.95
C ASN A 333 8.31 -4.93 4.54
N ARG A 334 8.75 -6.19 4.36
CA ARG A 334 10.09 -6.56 3.89
C ARG A 334 9.96 -7.59 2.77
N ILE A 335 10.94 -7.61 1.86
CA ILE A 335 11.00 -8.62 0.80
C ILE A 335 11.19 -10.00 1.44
N THR A 336 10.35 -10.94 1.04
CA THR A 336 10.45 -12.34 1.46
C THR A 336 10.59 -13.25 0.24
N ARG A 337 11.20 -14.41 0.47
CA ARG A 337 11.38 -15.47 -0.51
C ARG A 337 10.76 -16.72 0.09
N ALA A 338 9.83 -17.33 -0.60
CA ALA A 338 9.16 -18.53 -0.14
C ALA A 338 9.10 -19.57 -1.26
N PRO A 339 9.16 -20.88 -0.94
CA PRO A 339 8.97 -21.93 -1.93
C PRO A 339 7.64 -21.78 -2.65
N LEU A 340 7.67 -21.65 -3.97
CA LEU A 340 6.50 -21.32 -4.79
C LEU A 340 5.36 -22.33 -4.57
N MET A 341 5.67 -23.63 -4.62
CA MET A 341 4.64 -24.67 -4.50
C MET A 341 4.03 -24.73 -3.10
N ARG A 342 4.81 -24.48 -2.05
CA ARG A 342 4.27 -24.36 -0.69
C ARG A 342 3.26 -23.22 -0.59
N CYS A 343 3.53 -22.09 -1.24
CA CYS A 343 2.61 -20.96 -1.29
C CYS A 343 1.33 -21.29 -2.08
N VAL A 344 1.45 -22.00 -3.20
CA VAL A 344 0.28 -22.48 -3.98
C VAL A 344 -0.59 -23.43 -3.16
N GLU A 345 0.02 -24.40 -2.46
CA GLU A 345 -0.68 -25.36 -1.60
C GLU A 345 -1.43 -24.67 -0.46
N GLN A 346 -0.77 -23.74 0.24
CA GLN A 346 -1.40 -22.95 1.30
C GLN A 346 -2.57 -22.09 0.78
N THR A 347 -2.47 -21.60 -0.45
CA THR A 347 -3.55 -20.84 -1.09
C THR A 347 -4.76 -21.72 -1.37
N ARG A 348 -4.54 -22.94 -1.90
CA ARG A 348 -5.61 -23.91 -2.16
C ARG A 348 -6.30 -24.39 -0.88
N ALA A 349 -5.56 -24.50 0.22
CA ALA A 349 -6.11 -24.89 1.52
C ALA A 349 -7.23 -23.94 2.01
N VAL A 350 -7.21 -22.66 1.62
CA VAL A 350 -8.30 -21.72 1.94
C VAL A 350 -9.59 -22.11 1.22
N ALA A 351 -9.50 -22.39 -0.09
CA ALA A 351 -10.65 -22.80 -0.89
C ALA A 351 -11.20 -24.16 -0.43
N GLU A 352 -10.32 -25.09 -0.05
CA GLU A 352 -10.68 -26.38 0.54
C GLU A 352 -11.42 -26.21 1.88
N ALA A 353 -10.94 -25.32 2.77
CA ALA A 353 -11.61 -25.02 4.03
C ALA A 353 -13.01 -24.43 3.82
N ILE A 354 -13.17 -23.49 2.86
CA ILE A 354 -14.46 -22.92 2.50
C ILE A 354 -15.41 -24.00 1.94
N ALA A 355 -14.92 -24.87 1.06
CA ALA A 355 -15.69 -25.98 0.50
C ALA A 355 -16.13 -26.99 1.57
N ALA A 356 -15.26 -27.25 2.55
CA ALA A 356 -15.54 -28.08 3.72
C ALA A 356 -16.44 -27.39 4.78
N ARG A 357 -16.82 -26.12 4.55
CA ARG A 357 -17.59 -25.27 5.49
C ARG A 357 -16.86 -25.01 6.82
N ASP A 358 -15.54 -25.13 6.83
CA ASP A 358 -14.67 -24.77 7.95
C ASP A 358 -14.22 -23.30 7.83
N TYR A 359 -15.14 -22.41 8.16
CA TYR A 359 -14.92 -20.96 8.04
C TYR A 359 -13.97 -20.41 9.11
N GLU A 360 -13.82 -21.09 10.26
CA GLU A 360 -12.81 -20.70 11.25
C GLU A 360 -11.40 -20.93 10.70
N GLN A 361 -11.16 -22.10 10.10
CA GLN A 361 -9.89 -22.39 9.45
C GLN A 361 -9.64 -21.48 8.25
N ALA A 362 -10.66 -21.20 7.42
CA ALA A 362 -10.53 -20.26 6.29
C ALA A 362 -10.08 -18.85 6.77
N MET A 363 -10.70 -18.33 7.82
CA MET A 363 -10.30 -17.05 8.44
C MET A 363 -8.89 -17.10 9.04
N ALA A 364 -8.51 -18.23 9.65
CA ALA A 364 -7.17 -18.41 10.22
C ALA A 364 -6.08 -18.43 9.15
N LEU A 365 -6.32 -19.09 8.01
CA LEU A 365 -5.38 -19.18 6.89
C LEU A 365 -5.14 -17.84 6.19
N ARG A 366 -6.10 -16.90 6.22
CA ARG A 366 -5.89 -15.51 5.75
C ARG A 366 -5.00 -14.67 6.68
N GLY A 367 -4.70 -15.17 7.88
CA GLY A 367 -3.80 -14.54 8.85
C GLY A 367 -4.46 -13.59 9.84
N GLY A 368 -3.72 -13.26 10.91
CA GLY A 368 -4.25 -12.49 12.05
C GLY A 368 -4.75 -11.09 11.66
N SER A 369 -4.06 -10.39 10.75
CA SER A 369 -4.48 -9.05 10.31
C SER A 369 -5.85 -9.04 9.64
N PHE A 370 -6.17 -10.07 8.84
CA PHE A 370 -7.47 -10.19 8.18
C PHE A 370 -8.59 -10.39 9.20
N ARG A 371 -8.37 -11.31 10.16
CA ARG A 371 -9.31 -11.59 11.25
C ARG A 371 -9.55 -10.37 12.15
N ASP A 372 -8.49 -9.68 12.56
CA ASP A 372 -8.58 -8.48 13.39
C ASP A 372 -9.35 -7.36 12.67
N SER A 373 -9.11 -7.21 11.36
CA SER A 373 -9.83 -6.25 10.52
C SER A 373 -11.32 -6.60 10.41
N TYR A 374 -11.65 -7.88 10.24
CA TYR A 374 -13.04 -8.34 10.24
C TYR A 374 -13.75 -8.09 11.57
N GLN A 375 -13.10 -8.37 12.69
CA GLN A 375 -13.65 -8.09 14.02
C GLN A 375 -13.90 -6.59 14.22
N THR A 376 -12.93 -5.75 13.85
CA THR A 376 -13.06 -4.29 13.92
C THR A 376 -14.22 -3.81 13.06
N PHE A 377 -14.32 -4.30 11.82
CA PHE A 377 -15.40 -3.97 10.90
C PHE A 377 -16.78 -4.31 11.48
N ARG A 378 -16.95 -5.51 12.05
CA ARG A 378 -18.21 -5.93 12.69
C ARG A 378 -18.67 -4.98 13.80
N THR A 379 -17.74 -4.41 14.55
CA THR A 379 -18.07 -3.39 15.55
C THR A 379 -18.45 -2.06 14.89
N LEU A 380 -17.69 -1.60 13.90
CA LEU A 380 -17.91 -0.31 13.25
C LEU A 380 -19.21 -0.22 12.43
N VAL A 381 -19.71 -1.36 11.93
CA VAL A 381 -20.96 -1.50 11.19
C VAL A 381 -22.22 -1.35 12.06
N ARG A 382 -22.09 -1.51 13.38
CA ARG A 382 -23.24 -1.43 14.27
C ARG A 382 -23.92 -0.06 14.17
N THR A 383 -25.23 -0.07 14.35
CA THR A 383 -26.00 1.17 14.39
C THR A 383 -25.85 1.90 15.72
N LEU A 384 -25.81 1.13 16.81
CA LEU A 384 -25.65 1.61 18.16
C LEU A 384 -24.54 0.80 18.83
N PRO A 385 -23.82 1.39 19.80
CA PRO A 385 -22.87 0.66 20.62
C PRO A 385 -23.58 -0.49 21.36
N HIS A 386 -22.83 -1.52 21.75
CA HIS A 386 -23.34 -2.49 22.73
C HIS A 386 -23.83 -1.77 24.00
N ALA A 387 -24.84 -2.34 24.65
CA ALA A 387 -25.24 -1.88 25.98
C ALA A 387 -24.03 -2.00 26.91
N ALA A 388 -23.71 -0.91 27.61
CA ALA A 388 -22.63 -0.90 28.59
C ALA A 388 -22.93 -1.96 29.68
N ASP A 389 -21.92 -2.73 30.06
CA ASP A 389 -22.04 -3.62 31.21
C ASP A 389 -22.22 -2.77 32.47
N PRO A 390 -23.34 -2.90 33.21
CA PRO A 390 -23.58 -2.12 34.43
C PRO A 390 -22.52 -2.33 35.52
N GLN A 391 -21.76 -3.44 35.47
CA GLN A 391 -20.70 -3.75 36.42
C GLN A 391 -19.34 -3.15 36.03
N GLN A 392 -19.19 -2.69 34.79
CA GLN A 392 -17.95 -2.11 34.28
C GLN A 392 -17.85 -0.62 34.60
N ARG A 393 -16.68 -0.17 35.07
CA ARG A 393 -16.39 1.27 35.22
C ARG A 393 -16.39 1.95 33.85
N SER A 394 -17.23 2.97 33.68
CA SER A 394 -17.19 3.82 32.49
C SER A 394 -16.05 4.84 32.60
N LEU A 395 -15.04 4.69 31.74
CA LEU A 395 -13.92 5.61 31.59
C LEU A 395 -14.30 6.81 30.71
N ARG A 396 -13.62 7.93 30.90
CA ARG A 396 -13.75 9.15 30.09
C ARG A 396 -12.47 9.37 29.29
N LEU A 397 -12.48 8.96 28.02
CA LEU A 397 -11.30 8.98 27.15
C LEU A 397 -11.34 10.20 26.23
N ALA A 398 -10.30 11.02 26.29
CA ALA A 398 -10.15 12.20 25.44
C ALA A 398 -9.38 11.86 24.15
N VAL A 399 -9.84 12.37 23.01
CA VAL A 399 -9.17 12.30 21.71
C VAL A 399 -8.92 13.70 21.17
N LEU A 400 -7.71 13.94 20.66
CA LEU A 400 -7.32 15.23 20.07
C LEU A 400 -6.40 15.04 18.87
N ASN A 401 -6.42 16.00 17.95
CA ASN A 401 -5.48 16.07 16.83
C ASN A 401 -4.39 17.13 17.10
N ALA A 402 -3.13 16.83 16.79
CA ALA A 402 -2.02 17.77 16.97
C ALA A 402 -1.01 17.72 15.82
N GLY A 403 -0.52 18.89 15.40
CA GLY A 403 0.46 19.03 14.32
C GLY A 403 -0.09 19.66 13.04
N GLY A 404 0.47 19.26 11.90
CA GLY A 404 -0.11 19.60 10.60
C GLY A 404 -1.24 18.64 10.27
N PRO A 405 -2.24 19.05 9.47
CA PRO A 405 -3.28 18.14 9.02
C PRO A 405 -2.68 17.01 8.21
N ALA A 406 -3.23 15.81 8.37
CA ALA A 406 -2.87 14.62 7.61
C ALA A 406 -4.15 13.87 7.27
N ALA A 407 -4.27 13.44 6.02
CA ALA A 407 -5.42 12.65 5.60
C ALA A 407 -5.49 11.35 6.42
N GLY A 408 -6.66 11.06 7.01
CA GLY A 408 -6.86 9.92 7.91
C GLY A 408 -6.95 10.25 9.40
N MET A 409 -6.69 11.50 9.83
CA MET A 409 -6.94 11.93 11.22
C MET A 409 -8.41 11.77 11.62
N ASN A 410 -9.32 12.14 10.73
CA ASN A 410 -10.76 11.95 10.90
C ASN A 410 -11.15 10.47 11.00
N THR A 411 -10.56 9.63 10.14
CA THR A 411 -10.76 8.18 10.15
C THR A 411 -10.32 7.55 11.49
N ALA A 412 -9.14 7.92 11.98
CA ALA A 412 -8.62 7.46 13.27
C ALA A 412 -9.52 7.91 14.43
N THR A 413 -9.95 9.18 14.42
CA THR A 413 -10.86 9.74 15.43
C THR A 413 -12.19 9.00 15.42
N ARG A 414 -12.79 8.80 14.25
CA ARG A 414 -14.05 8.05 14.09
C ARG A 414 -13.94 6.64 14.66
N ALA A 415 -12.89 5.91 14.30
CA ALA A 415 -12.67 4.56 14.78
C ALA A 415 -12.51 4.53 16.31
N ALA A 416 -11.69 5.43 16.87
CA ALA A 416 -11.48 5.54 18.31
C ALA A 416 -12.79 5.83 19.06
N VAL A 417 -13.59 6.79 18.57
CA VAL A 417 -14.86 7.17 19.19
C VAL A 417 -15.86 6.02 19.16
N ARG A 418 -16.09 5.40 18.00
CA ARG A 418 -17.04 4.27 17.90
C ARG A 418 -16.63 3.08 18.74
N LEU A 419 -15.34 2.73 18.74
CA LEU A 419 -14.85 1.58 19.51
C LEU A 419 -14.90 1.84 21.02
N GLY A 420 -14.57 3.05 21.48
CA GLY A 420 -14.67 3.41 22.89
C GLY A 420 -16.13 3.42 23.38
N LEU A 421 -17.04 3.98 22.59
CA LEU A 421 -18.48 3.96 22.89
C LEU A 421 -19.03 2.53 22.91
N ASP A 422 -18.62 1.67 21.97
CA ASP A 422 -19.05 0.26 21.92
C ASP A 422 -18.61 -0.54 23.16
N LYS A 423 -17.52 -0.12 23.81
CA LYS A 423 -17.02 -0.69 25.06
C LYS A 423 -17.64 -0.05 26.32
N GLY A 424 -18.61 0.84 26.17
CA GLY A 424 -19.33 1.48 27.28
C GLY A 424 -18.61 2.68 27.92
N HIS A 425 -17.67 3.30 27.20
CA HIS A 425 -16.90 4.46 27.69
C HIS A 425 -17.44 5.78 27.13
N THR A 426 -17.19 6.87 27.86
CA THR A 426 -17.48 8.22 27.38
C THR A 426 -16.30 8.72 26.55
N MET A 427 -16.57 9.15 25.32
CA MET A 427 -15.57 9.72 24.44
C MET A 427 -15.66 11.24 24.42
N LEU A 428 -14.53 11.92 24.60
CA LEU A 428 -14.43 13.37 24.65
C LEU A 428 -13.55 13.85 23.49
N GLY A 429 -14.07 14.73 22.63
CA GLY A 429 -13.30 15.40 21.59
C GLY A 429 -12.72 16.72 22.10
N VAL A 430 -11.42 16.92 21.91
CA VAL A 430 -10.75 18.19 22.23
C VAL A 430 -10.55 18.99 20.95
N GLN A 431 -11.09 20.20 20.90
CA GLN A 431 -11.02 21.06 19.73
C GLN A 431 -9.63 21.70 19.58
N ASN A 432 -9.06 21.76 18.37
CA ASN A 432 -7.79 22.42 18.09
C ASN A 432 -6.60 21.89 18.90
N GLY A 433 -6.60 20.61 19.26
CA GLY A 433 -5.46 19.92 19.88
C GLY A 433 -5.12 20.42 21.29
N PHE A 434 -3.84 20.59 21.59
CA PHE A 434 -3.38 21.06 22.90
C PHE A 434 -3.83 22.50 23.21
N GLN A 435 -4.08 23.32 22.19
CA GLN A 435 -4.70 24.63 22.38
C GLN A 435 -6.11 24.50 22.99
N GLY A 436 -6.91 23.52 22.55
CA GLY A 436 -8.22 23.26 23.16
C GLY A 436 -8.16 22.83 24.61
N LEU A 437 -7.10 22.11 25.02
CA LEU A 437 -6.92 21.80 26.44
C LEU A 437 -6.63 23.05 27.27
N LEU A 438 -5.94 24.04 26.71
CA LEU A 438 -5.72 25.33 27.36
C LEU A 438 -7.01 26.15 27.45
N ASP A 439 -7.80 26.11 26.37
CA ASP A 439 -9.04 26.88 26.26
C ASP A 439 -10.23 26.20 26.97
N GLY A 440 -10.07 24.95 27.43
CA GLY A 440 -11.15 24.14 28.01
C GLY A 440 -12.18 23.66 26.98
N ALA A 441 -11.82 23.65 25.69
CA ALA A 441 -12.70 23.30 24.57
C ALA A 441 -12.83 21.78 24.39
N ILE A 442 -13.48 21.11 25.35
CA ILE A 442 -13.73 19.67 25.36
C ILE A 442 -15.23 19.40 25.26
N THR A 443 -15.63 18.57 24.30
CA THR A 443 -17.04 18.22 24.07
C THR A 443 -17.24 16.70 24.02
N PRO A 444 -18.28 16.15 24.64
CA PRO A 444 -18.65 14.74 24.45
C PRO A 444 -18.92 14.43 22.98
N LEU A 445 -18.47 13.27 22.53
CA LEU A 445 -18.75 12.73 21.20
C LEU A 445 -19.68 11.52 21.32
N ASP A 446 -20.70 11.47 20.48
CA ASP A 446 -21.61 10.33 20.36
C ASP A 446 -21.36 9.53 19.07
N TRP A 447 -22.11 8.44 18.89
CA TRP A 447 -21.94 7.52 17.75
C TRP A 447 -22.10 8.20 16.37
N MET A 448 -22.99 9.19 16.30
CA MET A 448 -23.38 9.88 15.07
C MET A 448 -22.57 11.15 14.83
N SER A 449 -21.96 11.74 15.86
CA SER A 449 -21.08 12.91 15.78
C SER A 449 -19.89 12.72 14.83
N VAL A 450 -19.45 11.46 14.63
CA VAL A 450 -18.33 11.07 13.74
C VAL A 450 -18.80 10.34 12.48
N SER A 451 -20.08 10.42 12.14
CA SER A 451 -20.62 9.81 10.92
C SER A 451 -20.04 10.49 9.67
N GLY A 452 -19.66 9.70 8.65
CA GLY A 452 -19.05 10.23 7.41
C GLY A 452 -17.55 10.57 7.50
N TRP A 453 -16.95 10.60 8.70
CA TRP A 453 -15.54 11.00 8.89
C TRP A 453 -14.50 10.03 8.32
N VAL A 454 -14.93 8.85 7.83
CA VAL A 454 -14.02 7.83 7.28
C VAL A 454 -13.31 8.32 6.01
N SER A 455 -14.04 9.01 5.13
CA SER A 455 -13.58 9.46 3.82
C SER A 455 -13.15 10.93 3.80
N MET A 456 -13.37 11.67 4.88
CA MET A 456 -13.04 13.10 4.90
C MET A 456 -11.56 13.34 5.18
N GLY A 457 -10.90 14.08 4.28
CA GLY A 457 -9.60 14.69 4.53
C GLY A 457 -9.63 15.73 5.66
N GLY A 458 -8.46 16.28 6.01
CA GLY A 458 -8.36 17.31 7.04
C GLY A 458 -8.48 16.78 8.49
N ALA A 459 -8.99 17.61 9.39
CA ALA A 459 -9.11 17.34 10.82
C ALA A 459 -10.33 18.08 11.42
N GLU A 460 -11.45 17.38 11.58
CA GLU A 460 -12.74 17.95 12.03
C GLU A 460 -12.72 18.43 13.48
N LEU A 461 -11.95 17.77 14.35
CA LEU A 461 -11.68 18.30 15.70
C LEU A 461 -10.76 19.54 15.68
N GLY A 462 -10.32 20.01 14.52
CA GLY A 462 -9.24 20.97 14.39
C GLY A 462 -7.89 20.39 14.82
N THR A 463 -6.80 21.07 14.49
CA THR A 463 -5.44 20.67 14.89
C THR A 463 -4.58 21.91 15.11
N SER A 464 -3.63 21.82 16.03
CA SER A 464 -2.69 22.92 16.31
C SER A 464 -1.27 22.39 16.50
N ARG A 465 -0.29 23.28 16.33
CA ARG A 465 1.13 22.98 16.58
C ARG A 465 1.60 23.41 17.98
N THR A 466 0.66 23.75 18.86
CA THR A 466 0.93 24.22 20.22
C THR A 466 1.64 23.13 21.03
N VAL A 467 2.74 23.50 21.68
CA VAL A 467 3.47 22.63 22.61
C VAL A 467 3.54 23.33 23.97
N PRO A 468 2.75 22.89 24.97
CA PRO A 468 2.58 23.63 26.21
C PRO A 468 3.86 23.70 27.04
N SER A 469 4.00 24.77 27.82
CA SER A 469 5.15 25.02 28.70
C SER A 469 4.77 25.85 29.94
N GLY A 470 5.51 25.68 31.04
CA GLY A 470 5.35 26.51 32.23
C GLY A 470 3.90 26.55 32.77
N ARG A 471 3.30 27.75 32.84
CA ARG A 471 1.93 27.95 33.36
C ARG A 471 0.84 27.29 32.50
N GLU A 472 1.12 27.02 31.23
CA GLU A 472 0.19 26.33 30.32
C GLU A 472 -0.06 24.90 30.79
N LEU A 473 0.97 24.21 31.32
CA LEU A 473 0.84 22.86 31.85
C LEU A 473 -0.12 22.81 33.06
N TYR A 474 -0.03 23.80 33.96
CA TYR A 474 -0.99 23.92 35.07
C TYR A 474 -2.43 24.08 34.57
N THR A 475 -2.62 24.87 33.51
CA THR A 475 -3.95 25.09 32.93
C THR A 475 -4.51 23.78 32.35
N ILE A 476 -3.70 23.04 31.58
CA ILE A 476 -4.08 21.73 31.04
C ILE A 476 -4.40 20.74 32.17
N ALA A 477 -3.58 20.71 33.23
CA ALA A 477 -3.82 19.87 34.40
C ALA A 477 -5.22 20.12 34.99
N ARG A 478 -5.59 21.39 35.18
CA ARG A 478 -6.92 21.79 35.65
C ARG A 478 -8.04 21.41 34.69
N THR A 479 -7.82 21.55 33.38
CA THR A 479 -8.81 21.14 32.37
C THR A 479 -9.06 19.63 32.42
N LEU A 480 -8.01 18.81 32.52
CA LEU A 480 -8.13 17.36 32.60
C LEU A 480 -8.88 16.92 33.87
N GLU A 481 -8.59 17.55 35.02
CA GLU A 481 -9.31 17.31 36.28
C GLU A 481 -10.78 17.71 36.17
N ALA A 482 -11.07 18.91 35.64
CA ALA A 482 -12.42 19.44 35.52
C ALA A 482 -13.33 18.56 34.64
N HIS A 483 -12.75 17.95 33.59
CA HIS A 483 -13.47 17.06 32.69
C HIS A 483 -13.36 15.58 33.08
N GLN A 484 -12.65 15.27 34.18
CA GLN A 484 -12.42 13.92 34.70
C GLN A 484 -11.86 12.98 33.63
N VAL A 485 -10.84 13.42 32.90
CA VAL A 485 -10.25 12.60 31.82
C VAL A 485 -9.47 11.44 32.43
N ASP A 486 -9.81 10.20 32.05
CA ASP A 486 -9.16 8.97 32.51
C ASP A 486 -8.06 8.49 31.56
N GLY A 487 -7.99 9.00 30.33
CA GLY A 487 -6.98 8.62 29.34
C GLY A 487 -7.00 9.54 28.12
N LEU A 488 -5.85 9.68 27.45
CA LEU A 488 -5.66 10.61 26.35
C LEU A 488 -5.10 9.91 25.10
N LEU A 489 -5.84 9.98 23.99
CA LEU A 489 -5.38 9.63 22.65
C LEU A 489 -4.99 10.91 21.89
N MET A 490 -3.71 11.05 21.57
CA MET A 490 -3.20 12.12 20.72
C MET A 490 -2.95 11.55 19.32
N ILE A 491 -3.65 12.07 18.31
CA ILE A 491 -3.46 11.70 16.91
C ILE A 491 -2.70 12.84 16.24
N GLY A 492 -1.47 12.60 15.77
CA GLY A 492 -0.69 13.75 15.32
C GLY A 492 0.73 13.55 14.91
N GLY A 493 1.31 14.70 14.55
CA GLY A 493 2.69 14.85 14.11
C GLY A 493 3.63 15.19 15.25
N TRP A 494 4.81 15.67 14.88
CA TRP A 494 5.92 15.95 15.80
C TRP A 494 5.56 16.79 17.03
N SER A 495 4.84 17.92 16.84
CA SER A 495 4.45 18.78 17.95
C SER A 495 3.50 18.09 18.94
N GLY A 496 2.66 17.18 18.44
CA GLY A 496 1.79 16.37 19.27
C GLY A 496 2.57 15.41 20.16
N TYR A 497 3.57 14.72 19.58
CA TYR A 497 4.48 13.84 20.33
C TYR A 497 5.27 14.63 21.39
N GLU A 498 5.80 15.79 21.02
CA GLU A 498 6.53 16.65 21.95
C GLU A 498 5.64 17.13 23.10
N ALA A 499 4.41 17.55 22.81
CA ALA A 499 3.44 17.98 23.82
C ALA A 499 3.02 16.82 24.75
N ALA A 500 2.72 15.65 24.18
CA ALA A 500 2.40 14.44 24.96
C ALA A 500 3.57 14.02 25.87
N HIS A 501 4.80 14.06 25.35
CA HIS A 501 6.00 13.77 26.13
C HIS A 501 6.20 14.79 27.26
N ARG A 502 5.92 16.08 27.05
CA ARG A 502 5.98 17.09 28.12
C ARG A 502 4.97 16.82 29.24
N LEU A 503 3.72 16.48 28.90
CA LEU A 503 2.72 16.05 29.90
C LEU A 503 3.22 14.83 30.68
N TYR A 504 3.81 13.86 29.99
CA TYR A 504 4.39 12.66 30.61
C TYR A 504 5.55 12.99 31.56
N ALA A 505 6.49 13.84 31.15
CA ALA A 505 7.66 14.21 31.94
C ALA A 505 7.28 14.99 33.22
N GLU A 506 6.16 15.70 33.21
CA GLU A 506 5.70 16.58 34.30
C GLU A 506 4.69 15.90 35.24
N ARG A 507 4.57 14.57 35.20
CA ARG A 507 3.68 13.77 36.07
C ARG A 507 3.98 13.88 37.55
N SER A 508 5.24 14.10 37.92
CA SER A 508 5.65 14.33 39.31
C SER A 508 5.16 15.69 39.83
N THR A 509 5.09 16.68 38.94
CA THR A 509 4.64 18.06 39.23
C THR A 509 3.10 18.15 39.24
N PHE A 510 2.44 17.52 38.27
CA PHE A 510 1.00 17.58 38.08
C PHE A 510 0.36 16.18 38.14
N PRO A 511 -0.24 15.80 39.29
CA PRO A 511 -0.84 14.47 39.46
C PRO A 511 -1.93 14.11 38.44
N SER A 512 -2.62 15.10 37.89
CA SER A 512 -3.62 14.93 36.82
C SER A 512 -3.07 14.36 35.51
N PHE A 513 -1.73 14.41 35.31
CA PHE A 513 -1.08 13.79 34.15
C PHE A 513 -0.82 12.28 34.35
N ASN A 514 -1.13 11.72 35.52
CA ASN A 514 -1.05 10.28 35.80
C ASN A 514 -2.22 9.50 35.20
N ILE A 515 -2.50 9.75 33.93
CA ILE A 515 -3.46 9.03 33.07
C ILE A 515 -2.68 8.40 31.92
N PRO A 516 -3.07 7.26 31.34
CA PRO A 516 -2.41 6.75 30.14
C PRO A 516 -2.54 7.73 28.98
N ILE A 517 -1.42 8.02 28.32
CA ILE A 517 -1.35 8.81 27.10
C ILE A 517 -0.84 7.89 25.99
N ILE A 518 -1.56 7.82 24.88
CA ILE A 518 -1.11 7.12 23.69
C ILE A 518 -1.02 8.07 22.50
N CYS A 519 0.11 8.04 21.80
CA CYS A 519 0.33 8.81 20.60
C CYS A 519 0.16 7.94 19.35
N LEU A 520 -0.77 8.32 18.46
CA LEU A 520 -0.98 7.73 17.14
C LEU A 520 -0.31 8.62 16.07
N PRO A 521 0.61 8.07 15.26
CA PRO A 521 1.41 8.85 14.32
C PRO A 521 0.58 9.27 13.10
N ALA A 522 0.34 10.58 12.94
CA ALA A 522 -0.37 11.15 11.81
C ALA A 522 0.36 12.40 11.28
N THR A 523 1.03 12.25 10.13
CA THR A 523 1.82 13.29 9.47
C THR A 523 2.14 12.84 8.04
N ILE A 524 2.16 13.78 7.09
CA ILE A 524 2.58 13.45 5.72
C ILE A 524 4.09 13.18 5.64
N ASN A 525 4.89 13.74 6.57
CA ASN A 525 6.36 13.71 6.47
C ASN A 525 6.96 12.36 6.83
N ASN A 526 6.18 11.45 7.42
CA ASN A 526 6.65 10.19 7.97
C ASN A 526 7.90 10.33 8.86
N ASN A 527 7.87 11.34 9.74
CA ASN A 527 9.03 11.79 10.52
C ASN A 527 8.90 11.48 12.02
N LEU A 528 8.13 10.45 12.40
CA LEU A 528 7.86 10.08 13.79
C LEU A 528 8.54 8.75 14.13
N PRO A 529 9.13 8.61 15.33
CA PRO A 529 9.78 7.36 15.73
C PRO A 529 8.74 6.25 15.97
N GLY A 530 9.20 5.00 15.87
CA GLY A 530 8.37 3.81 16.15
C GLY A 530 7.32 3.48 15.09
N SER A 531 7.20 4.26 14.02
CA SER A 531 6.34 3.93 12.88
C SER A 531 7.11 4.08 11.57
N GLU A 532 7.15 3.01 10.78
CA GLU A 532 7.67 3.01 9.41
C GLU A 532 6.78 3.78 8.44
N LEU A 533 5.49 3.90 8.78
CA LEU A 533 4.50 4.68 8.04
C LEU A 533 3.56 5.37 9.03
N SER A 534 3.48 6.69 8.96
CA SER A 534 2.47 7.49 9.65
C SER A 534 1.22 7.67 8.80
N ILE A 535 0.07 7.85 9.46
CA ILE A 535 -1.19 8.16 8.77
C ILE A 535 -1.06 9.47 8.00
N GLY A 536 -1.46 9.44 6.73
CA GLY A 536 -1.42 10.52 5.76
C GLY A 536 -0.19 10.51 4.86
N ALA A 537 0.82 9.70 5.15
CA ALA A 537 2.03 9.62 4.34
C ALA A 537 1.76 8.94 2.99
N ASP A 538 0.90 7.91 2.96
CA ASP A 538 0.55 7.22 1.71
C ASP A 538 -0.34 8.08 0.81
N THR A 539 -1.33 8.78 1.39
CA THR A 539 -2.14 9.76 0.66
C THR A 539 -1.25 10.84 0.03
N ALA A 540 -0.32 11.39 0.82
CA ALA A 540 0.61 12.40 0.31
C ALA A 540 1.50 11.88 -0.82
N LEU A 541 1.99 10.65 -0.68
CA LEU A 541 2.80 10.01 -1.71
C LEU A 541 2.01 9.81 -3.02
N ASN A 542 0.76 9.34 -2.95
CA ASN A 542 -0.09 9.19 -4.12
C ASN A 542 -0.37 10.54 -4.80
N ASN A 543 -0.66 11.60 -4.03
CA ASN A 543 -0.83 12.96 -4.55
C ASN A 543 0.43 13.45 -5.29
N ILE A 544 1.63 13.21 -4.74
CA ILE A 544 2.89 13.56 -5.40
C ILE A 544 3.02 12.79 -6.73
N VAL A 545 2.80 11.47 -6.70
CA VAL A 545 2.93 10.62 -7.89
C VAL A 545 1.96 11.04 -8.99
N GLU A 546 0.71 11.35 -8.66
CA GLU A 546 -0.29 11.80 -9.63
C GLU A 546 0.11 13.12 -10.29
N VAL A 547 0.56 14.11 -9.50
CA VAL A 547 1.00 15.40 -10.05
C VAL A 547 2.26 15.24 -10.90
N VAL A 548 3.22 14.43 -10.45
CA VAL A 548 4.43 14.15 -11.23
C VAL A 548 4.09 13.45 -12.54
N ASP A 549 3.17 12.48 -12.57
CA ASP A 549 2.74 11.84 -13.82
C ASP A 549 2.12 12.84 -14.80
N LYS A 550 1.28 13.77 -14.32
CA LYS A 550 0.74 14.87 -15.14
C LYS A 550 1.84 15.76 -15.72
N ILE A 551 2.85 16.09 -14.90
CA ILE A 551 4.02 16.87 -15.33
C ILE A 551 4.81 16.11 -16.42
N LYS A 552 5.09 14.82 -16.19
CA LYS A 552 5.83 13.97 -17.14
C LYS A 552 5.12 13.89 -18.48
N GLN A 553 3.79 13.78 -18.49
CA GLN A 553 3.00 13.75 -19.73
C GLN A 553 3.16 15.03 -20.55
N SER A 554 3.22 16.20 -19.90
CA SER A 554 3.51 17.47 -20.58
C SER A 554 4.95 17.56 -21.11
N ALA A 555 5.90 16.94 -20.42
CA ALA A 555 7.34 17.07 -20.69
C ALA A 555 7.82 16.29 -21.92
N VAL A 556 7.28 15.09 -22.15
CA VAL A 556 7.71 14.20 -23.25
C VAL A 556 7.60 14.90 -24.62
N ALA A 557 6.67 15.84 -24.77
CA ALA A 557 6.48 16.61 -26.00
C ALA A 557 7.60 17.61 -26.31
N ALA A 558 8.42 18.03 -25.33
CA ALA A 558 9.23 19.24 -25.45
C ALA A 558 10.69 19.16 -24.93
N ARG A 559 11.29 17.96 -24.78
CA ARG A 559 12.68 17.76 -24.26
C ARG A 559 12.97 18.60 -23.01
N ARG A 560 12.36 18.23 -21.87
CA ARG A 560 12.41 19.04 -20.64
C ARG A 560 12.97 18.30 -19.44
N CYS A 561 13.68 19.02 -18.59
CA CYS A 561 14.02 18.61 -17.24
C CYS A 561 13.07 19.29 -16.23
N PHE A 562 12.58 18.53 -15.25
CA PHE A 562 11.80 19.07 -14.14
C PHE A 562 12.54 18.93 -12.82
N VAL A 563 12.61 20.01 -12.05
CA VAL A 563 13.02 19.99 -10.64
C VAL A 563 11.77 20.13 -9.78
N VAL A 564 11.33 19.01 -9.18
CA VAL A 564 10.09 18.93 -8.40
C VAL A 564 10.42 19.01 -6.92
N GLU A 565 9.85 20.00 -6.23
CA GLU A 565 9.98 20.15 -4.78
C GLU A 565 8.86 19.42 -4.04
N VAL A 566 9.26 18.55 -3.12
CA VAL A 566 8.40 17.68 -2.31
C VAL A 566 8.57 18.05 -0.83
N MET A 567 7.48 18.01 -0.07
CA MET A 567 7.47 18.27 1.37
C MET A 567 8.18 17.15 2.14
N GLY A 568 8.22 17.26 3.47
CA GLY A 568 8.92 16.30 4.34
C GLY A 568 9.77 17.00 5.39
N ARG A 569 9.93 18.32 5.31
CA ARG A 569 10.88 19.10 6.12
C ARG A 569 12.26 18.46 6.02
N ASN A 570 12.86 18.10 7.16
CA ASN A 570 14.17 17.47 7.18
C ASN A 570 14.09 15.93 7.07
N CYS A 571 12.94 15.36 6.73
CA CYS A 571 12.76 13.94 6.46
C CYS A 571 12.56 13.73 4.95
N GLY A 572 13.50 13.03 4.32
CA GLY A 572 13.52 12.76 2.89
C GLY A 572 12.56 11.65 2.41
N TYR A 573 11.75 11.05 3.30
CA TYR A 573 10.89 9.91 2.98
C TYR A 573 10.03 10.13 1.72
N LEU A 574 9.25 11.22 1.70
CA LEU A 574 8.37 11.52 0.56
C LEU A 574 9.16 11.71 -0.73
N ALA A 575 10.33 12.35 -0.66
CA ALA A 575 11.19 12.59 -1.82
C ALA A 575 11.76 11.27 -2.37
N LEU A 576 12.30 10.39 -1.52
CA LEU A 576 12.84 9.10 -1.98
C LEU A 576 11.75 8.19 -2.54
N MET A 577 10.64 8.04 -1.82
CA MET A 577 9.55 7.16 -2.22
C MET A 577 8.87 7.64 -3.50
N SER A 578 8.69 8.96 -3.66
CA SER A 578 8.18 9.52 -4.92
C SER A 578 9.17 9.34 -6.06
N GLY A 579 10.47 9.47 -5.80
CA GLY A 579 11.52 9.18 -6.79
C GLY A 579 11.45 7.75 -7.30
N MET A 580 11.29 6.79 -6.40
CA MET A 580 11.10 5.38 -6.76
C MET A 580 9.81 5.14 -7.53
N ALA A 581 8.69 5.70 -7.09
CA ALA A 581 7.37 5.51 -7.70
C ALA A 581 7.25 6.17 -9.09
N THR A 582 8.00 7.25 -9.33
CA THR A 582 7.92 8.02 -10.58
C THR A 582 9.10 7.73 -11.52
N GLY A 583 10.14 7.04 -11.05
CA GLY A 583 11.37 6.81 -11.80
C GLY A 583 12.15 8.09 -12.03
N ALA A 584 12.29 8.91 -10.99
CA ALA A 584 13.17 10.08 -11.01
C ALA A 584 14.62 9.67 -11.26
N GLU A 585 15.39 10.53 -11.91
CA GLU A 585 16.80 10.30 -12.22
C GLU A 585 17.68 10.61 -11.02
N ARG A 586 17.33 11.66 -10.28
CA ARG A 586 17.95 12.01 -9.00
C ARG A 586 16.91 12.36 -7.96
N VAL A 587 17.22 12.00 -6.72
CA VAL A 587 16.52 12.48 -5.54
C VAL A 587 17.51 13.19 -4.62
N TYR A 588 17.23 14.44 -4.25
CA TYR A 588 17.99 15.21 -3.27
C TYR A 588 17.32 15.13 -1.90
N LEU A 589 18.06 14.65 -0.90
CA LEU A 589 17.58 14.35 0.44
C LEU A 589 18.21 15.29 1.46
N ASN A 590 17.50 15.58 2.56
CA ASN A 590 18.11 16.32 3.68
C ASN A 590 19.16 15.46 4.40
N GLU A 591 18.97 14.14 4.41
CA GLU A 591 19.83 13.16 5.05
C GLU A 591 21.25 13.12 4.47
N GLU A 592 21.39 13.47 3.18
CA GLU A 592 22.67 13.43 2.45
C GLU A 592 23.27 14.82 2.26
N GLY A 593 22.42 15.85 2.32
CA GLY A 593 22.78 17.18 1.83
C GLY A 593 22.91 17.19 0.30
N VAL A 594 23.44 18.30 -0.21
CA VAL A 594 23.71 18.49 -1.64
C VAL A 594 25.04 19.22 -1.75
N THR A 595 25.94 18.70 -2.58
CA THR A 595 27.22 19.34 -2.90
C THR A 595 27.22 19.87 -4.33
N LEU A 596 28.18 20.76 -4.64
CA LEU A 596 28.37 21.23 -6.02
C LEU A 596 28.74 20.06 -6.95
N HIS A 597 29.58 19.14 -6.47
CA HIS A 597 30.00 17.96 -7.22
C HIS A 597 28.81 17.06 -7.61
N ASP A 598 27.83 16.89 -6.71
CA ASP A 598 26.60 16.15 -7.03
C ASP A 598 25.86 16.82 -8.21
N LEU A 599 25.72 18.14 -8.17
CA LEU A 599 25.01 18.90 -9.20
C LEU A 599 25.73 18.86 -10.56
N GLU A 600 27.06 18.91 -10.56
CA GLU A 600 27.89 18.74 -11.75
C GLU A 600 27.70 17.35 -12.37
N ALA A 601 27.79 16.29 -11.56
CA ALA A 601 27.61 14.92 -12.03
C ALA A 601 26.18 14.67 -12.57
N ASP A 602 25.16 15.17 -11.87
CA ASP A 602 23.76 15.05 -12.28
C ASP A 602 23.49 15.78 -13.61
N LEU A 603 24.10 16.95 -13.80
CA LEU A 603 24.04 17.71 -15.04
C LEU A 603 24.72 16.98 -16.20
N GLU A 604 25.91 16.41 -15.99
CA GLU A 604 26.61 15.61 -17.01
C GLU A 604 25.76 14.41 -17.44
N HIS A 605 25.21 13.66 -16.49
CA HIS A 605 24.30 12.53 -16.77
C HIS A 605 23.04 12.96 -17.52
N LEU A 606 22.45 14.11 -17.17
CA LEU A 606 21.32 14.67 -17.90
C LEU A 606 21.71 15.00 -19.35
N ALA A 607 22.81 15.75 -19.53
CA ALA A 607 23.28 16.17 -20.84
C ALA A 607 23.57 14.98 -21.76
N ASP A 608 24.24 13.95 -21.26
CA ASP A 608 24.53 12.72 -22.00
C ASP A 608 23.27 11.94 -22.34
N GLY A 609 22.33 11.85 -21.40
CA GLY A 609 21.02 11.28 -21.66
C GLY A 609 20.30 12.01 -22.80
N PHE A 610 20.22 13.35 -22.76
CA PHE A 610 19.55 14.15 -23.78
C PHE A 610 20.26 14.13 -25.14
N ARG A 611 21.59 14.00 -25.18
CA ARG A 611 22.35 13.74 -26.41
C ARG A 611 22.02 12.37 -27.01
N SER A 612 21.78 11.38 -26.15
CA SER A 612 21.46 10.00 -26.52
C SER A 612 19.97 9.77 -26.82
N GLY A 613 19.18 10.84 -26.93
CA GLY A 613 17.77 10.77 -27.32
C GLY A 613 16.76 10.76 -26.16
N LYS A 614 17.20 10.94 -24.91
CA LYS A 614 16.29 11.18 -23.77
C LYS A 614 15.40 12.40 -24.04
N ARG A 615 14.14 12.30 -23.61
CA ARG A 615 13.11 13.34 -23.81
C ARG A 615 12.63 14.01 -22.54
N LEU A 616 12.96 13.45 -21.38
CA LEU A 616 12.50 13.92 -20.08
C LEU A 616 13.61 13.67 -19.05
N GLY A 617 13.96 14.69 -18.28
CA GLY A 617 14.71 14.58 -17.03
C GLY A 617 13.78 14.88 -15.86
N LEU A 618 13.89 14.12 -14.77
CA LEU A 618 13.07 14.32 -13.58
C LEU A 618 13.94 14.25 -12.33
N MET A 619 14.04 15.37 -11.64
CA MET A 619 14.71 15.50 -10.36
C MET A 619 13.68 15.76 -9.28
N ILE A 620 13.77 15.03 -8.17
CA ILE A 620 12.93 15.26 -7.00
C ILE A 620 13.79 15.80 -5.86
N ARG A 621 13.39 16.91 -5.28
CA ARG A 621 14.10 17.57 -4.19
C ARG A 621 13.20 17.63 -2.97
N ASN A 622 13.68 17.12 -1.84
CA ASN A 622 13.10 17.44 -0.54
C ASN A 622 13.23 18.95 -0.26
N GLU A 623 12.17 19.59 0.25
CA GLU A 623 12.10 21.04 0.46
C GLU A 623 13.25 21.60 1.32
N ARG A 624 13.85 20.77 2.21
CA ARG A 624 15.01 21.11 3.03
C ARG A 624 16.28 20.31 2.71
N ALA A 625 16.40 19.77 1.50
CA ALA A 625 17.62 19.07 1.07
C ALA A 625 18.87 19.95 1.23
N SER A 626 18.75 21.24 0.88
CA SER A 626 19.75 22.26 1.13
C SER A 626 19.09 23.63 1.31
N GLN A 627 19.65 24.46 2.20
CA GLN A 627 19.26 25.86 2.35
C GLN A 627 19.82 26.76 1.24
N ILE A 628 20.92 26.34 0.61
CA ILE A 628 21.63 27.12 -0.41
C ILE A 628 21.18 26.66 -1.81
N TYR A 629 21.26 25.36 -2.07
CA TYR A 629 20.85 24.76 -3.33
C TYR A 629 19.31 24.58 -3.34
N THR A 630 18.62 25.70 -3.53
CA THR A 630 17.16 25.75 -3.63
C THR A 630 16.66 25.17 -4.94
N THR A 631 15.36 24.86 -5.03
CA THR A 631 14.73 24.42 -6.29
C THR A 631 14.97 25.44 -7.42
N GLY A 632 14.84 26.74 -7.12
CA GLY A 632 15.11 27.80 -8.09
C GLY A 632 16.58 27.86 -8.52
N PHE A 633 17.51 27.68 -7.58
CA PHE A 633 18.94 27.63 -7.89
C PHE A 633 19.27 26.45 -8.81
N MET A 634 18.84 25.23 -8.46
CA MET A 634 19.08 24.03 -9.27
C MET A 634 18.48 24.16 -10.66
N ALA A 635 17.25 24.70 -10.76
CA ALA A 635 16.62 24.93 -12.03
C ALA A 635 17.40 25.92 -12.91
N ALA A 636 17.87 27.02 -12.33
CA ALA A 636 18.67 28.01 -13.06
C ALA A 636 20.02 27.44 -13.50
N LEU A 637 20.71 26.70 -12.63
CA LEU A 637 21.97 26.03 -12.95
C LEU A 637 21.80 25.06 -14.12
N PHE A 638 20.80 24.17 -14.04
CA PHE A 638 20.55 23.18 -15.09
C PHE A 638 20.09 23.80 -16.41
N GLU A 639 19.39 24.94 -16.37
CA GLU A 639 19.00 25.67 -17.59
C GLU A 639 20.23 26.29 -18.27
N GLU A 640 21.06 27.01 -17.52
CA GLU A 640 22.24 27.69 -18.06
C GLU A 640 23.23 26.69 -18.65
N GLU A 641 23.55 25.63 -17.90
CA GLU A 641 24.53 24.64 -18.32
C GLU A 641 23.96 23.60 -19.29
N GLY A 642 22.65 23.34 -19.24
CA GLY A 642 21.94 22.51 -20.21
C GLY A 642 21.91 23.12 -21.61
N ARG A 643 22.03 24.46 -21.71
CA ARG A 643 22.05 25.23 -22.97
C ARG A 643 20.88 24.81 -23.89
N ASN A 644 21.17 24.48 -25.14
CA ASN A 644 20.16 24.09 -26.13
C ASN A 644 19.79 22.59 -26.08
N LEU A 645 20.27 21.82 -25.09
CA LEU A 645 19.99 20.37 -25.00
C LEU A 645 18.59 20.10 -24.46
N PHE A 646 18.14 20.88 -23.48
CA PHE A 646 16.84 20.74 -22.82
C PHE A 646 16.45 22.03 -22.09
N GLU A 647 15.14 22.28 -21.97
CA GLU A 647 14.61 23.33 -21.08
C GLU A 647 14.40 22.78 -19.67
N VAL A 648 14.47 23.63 -18.66
CA VAL A 648 14.24 23.28 -17.25
C VAL A 648 13.00 24.00 -16.72
N ARG A 649 12.21 23.27 -15.93
CA ARG A 649 11.04 23.82 -15.23
C ARG A 649 11.07 23.40 -13.77
N GLN A 650 10.75 24.33 -12.89
CA GLN A 650 10.52 24.01 -11.48
C GLN A 650 9.05 23.72 -11.23
N ALA A 651 8.77 22.79 -10.31
CA ALA A 651 7.42 22.51 -9.84
C ALA A 651 7.44 22.36 -8.31
N ILE A 652 6.86 23.33 -7.60
CA ILE A 652 6.74 23.29 -6.14
C ILE A 652 5.33 22.81 -5.82
N LEU A 653 5.20 21.54 -5.41
CA LEU A 653 3.89 20.92 -5.21
C LEU A 653 3.12 21.53 -4.03
N GLY A 654 3.85 21.97 -2.99
CA GLY A 654 3.26 22.63 -1.83
C GLY A 654 2.17 21.79 -1.16
N HIS A 655 1.08 22.44 -0.76
CA HIS A 655 0.01 21.84 0.03
C HIS A 655 -0.90 20.87 -0.74
N LEU A 656 -0.76 20.74 -2.07
CA LEU A 656 -1.43 19.68 -2.83
C LEU A 656 -1.09 18.28 -2.28
N GLN A 657 0.08 18.15 -1.66
CA GLN A 657 0.54 16.92 -1.02
C GLN A 657 -0.26 16.55 0.23
N GLN A 658 -0.87 17.51 0.94
CA GLN A 658 -1.64 17.24 2.16
C GLN A 658 -3.13 16.93 1.88
N GLY A 659 -3.62 17.29 0.70
CA GLY A 659 -5.04 17.45 0.43
C GLY A 659 -5.76 16.18 -0.05
N GLY A 660 -7.07 16.34 -0.22
CA GLY A 660 -7.96 15.31 -0.73
C GLY A 660 -8.43 14.33 0.34
N ASP A 661 -9.23 13.38 -0.12
CA ASP A 661 -9.72 12.28 0.70
C ASP A 661 -8.58 11.28 0.94
N PRO A 662 -8.46 10.68 2.13
CA PRO A 662 -7.40 9.74 2.44
C PRO A 662 -7.42 8.52 1.52
N SER A 663 -6.24 7.99 1.20
CA SER A 663 -6.10 6.72 0.48
C SER A 663 -6.72 5.56 1.27
N PRO A 664 -7.14 4.46 0.60
CA PRO A 664 -7.59 3.25 1.29
C PRO A 664 -6.58 2.77 2.33
N PHE A 665 -5.28 2.82 2.01
CA PHE A 665 -4.22 2.40 2.93
C PHE A 665 -4.26 3.21 4.23
N ASP A 666 -4.30 4.55 4.13
CA ASP A 666 -4.37 5.44 5.29
C ASP A 666 -5.67 5.24 6.09
N ARG A 667 -6.82 5.04 5.43
CA ARG A 667 -8.10 4.79 6.11
C ARG A 667 -8.10 3.49 6.91
N ILE A 668 -7.59 2.41 6.30
CA ILE A 668 -7.52 1.08 6.93
C ILE A 668 -6.53 1.12 8.09
N GLN A 669 -5.33 1.69 7.90
CA GLN A 669 -4.32 1.75 8.96
C GLN A 669 -4.76 2.67 10.11
N ALA A 670 -5.36 3.81 9.82
CA ALA A 670 -5.91 4.72 10.84
C ALA A 670 -6.92 3.98 11.73
N THR A 671 -7.80 3.18 11.12
CA THR A 671 -8.78 2.37 11.83
C THR A 671 -8.11 1.29 12.71
N ARG A 672 -7.13 0.56 12.16
CA ARG A 672 -6.41 -0.50 12.88
C ARG A 672 -5.63 0.04 14.08
N LEU A 673 -4.89 1.14 13.90
CA LEU A 673 -4.11 1.75 14.97
C LEU A 673 -5.03 2.34 16.06
N ALA A 674 -6.12 2.99 15.66
CA ALA A 674 -7.09 3.54 16.60
C ALA A 674 -7.75 2.44 17.46
N ALA A 675 -8.07 1.29 16.87
CA ALA A 675 -8.61 0.14 17.62
C ALA A 675 -7.65 -0.32 18.73
N ARG A 676 -6.37 -0.51 18.39
CA ARG A 676 -5.34 -0.87 19.36
C ARG A 676 -5.11 0.22 20.41
N CYS A 677 -5.25 1.50 20.04
CA CYS A 677 -5.13 2.60 21.00
C CYS A 677 -6.23 2.56 22.05
N ILE A 678 -7.48 2.33 21.66
CA ILE A 678 -8.59 2.24 22.58
C ILE A 678 -8.45 1.01 23.49
N GLU A 679 -8.12 -0.16 22.95
CA GLU A 679 -7.83 -1.35 23.77
C GLU A 679 -6.76 -1.07 24.83
N TYR A 680 -5.68 -0.40 24.44
CA TYR A 680 -4.59 -0.04 25.35
C TYR A 680 -5.03 0.93 26.44
N LEU A 681 -5.72 2.02 26.08
CA LEU A 681 -6.20 3.03 27.04
C LEU A 681 -7.13 2.42 28.08
N ILE A 682 -8.05 1.54 27.66
CA ILE A 682 -9.00 0.87 28.57
C ILE A 682 -8.25 0.03 29.60
N VAL A 683 -7.25 -0.73 29.16
CA VAL A 683 -6.45 -1.61 30.02
C VAL A 683 -5.57 -0.80 30.98
N GLU A 684 -4.94 0.28 30.52
CA GLU A 684 -4.02 1.07 31.34
C GLU A 684 -4.72 2.01 32.32
N ALA A 685 -5.87 2.59 31.95
CA ALA A 685 -6.60 3.52 32.81
C ALA A 685 -7.09 2.86 34.12
N GLY A 686 -7.20 1.53 34.14
CA GLY A 686 -7.52 0.76 35.34
C GLY A 686 -6.34 0.47 36.28
N LYS A 687 -5.10 0.85 35.91
CA LYS A 687 -3.88 0.48 36.67
C LYS A 687 -3.45 1.58 37.64
N PRO A 688 -2.84 1.24 38.79
CA PRO A 688 -2.33 2.23 39.74
C PRO A 688 -1.22 3.13 39.19
N ALA A 689 -0.44 2.64 38.23
CA ALA A 689 0.65 3.34 37.57
C ALA A 689 0.51 3.18 36.04
N PRO A 690 -0.35 3.98 35.39
CA PRO A 690 -0.62 3.82 33.97
C PRO A 690 0.59 4.22 33.13
N LYS A 691 0.92 3.40 32.15
CA LYS A 691 1.99 3.69 31.19
C LYS A 691 1.50 4.61 30.08
N SER A 692 2.43 5.40 29.53
CA SER A 692 2.20 6.16 28.30
C SER A 692 3.11 5.65 27.22
N VAL A 693 2.59 5.59 26.00
CA VAL A 693 3.27 4.98 24.86
C VAL A 693 3.01 5.78 23.58
N PHE A 694 3.79 5.49 22.55
CA PHE A 694 3.40 5.77 21.18
C PHE A 694 3.29 4.46 20.41
N ILE A 695 2.29 4.40 19.53
CA ILE A 695 2.03 3.24 18.67
C ILE A 695 2.67 3.48 17.29
N GLY A 696 2.99 2.41 16.58
CA GLY A 696 3.35 2.51 15.18
C GLY A 696 3.46 1.16 14.50
N LEU A 697 3.59 1.20 13.18
CA LEU A 697 3.82 0.02 12.36
C LEU A 697 5.33 -0.18 12.21
N THR A 698 5.89 -1.23 12.81
CA THR A 698 7.31 -1.60 12.67
C THR A 698 7.39 -3.02 12.15
N GLU A 699 8.11 -3.24 11.04
CA GLU A 699 8.20 -4.55 10.38
C GLU A 699 6.80 -5.16 10.17
N GLY A 700 5.87 -4.37 9.63
CA GLY A 700 4.48 -4.75 9.35
C GLY A 700 3.63 -5.15 10.57
N GLN A 701 4.14 -5.01 11.79
CA GLN A 701 3.43 -5.30 13.02
C GLN A 701 3.15 -4.03 13.81
N VAL A 702 1.99 -4.00 14.47
CA VAL A 702 1.65 -2.90 15.39
C VAL A 702 2.47 -3.09 16.67
N ARG A 703 3.34 -2.13 16.99
CA ARG A 703 4.17 -2.13 18.19
C ARG A 703 3.88 -0.88 19.04
N LEU A 704 4.08 -1.02 20.34
CA LEU A 704 3.98 0.05 21.33
C LEU A 704 5.37 0.30 21.90
N PHE A 705 5.75 1.57 22.02
CA PHE A 705 7.02 2.02 22.56
C PHE A 705 6.75 2.95 23.75
N ASP A 706 7.56 2.87 24.80
CA ASP A 706 7.38 3.73 25.97
C ASP A 706 7.57 5.20 25.56
N LEU A 707 6.69 6.08 26.02
CA LEU A 707 6.80 7.50 25.72
C LEU A 707 8.09 8.10 26.30
N ALA A 708 8.65 7.53 27.36
CA ALA A 708 9.98 7.86 27.89
C ALA A 708 11.10 7.67 26.86
N ASP A 709 10.88 6.80 25.87
CA ASP A 709 11.86 6.47 24.84
C ASP A 709 11.88 7.47 23.69
N PHE A 710 10.90 8.38 23.64
CA PHE A 710 10.79 9.36 22.56
C PHE A 710 12.07 10.19 22.36
N PRO A 711 12.71 10.77 23.40
CA PRO A 711 13.95 11.55 23.21
C PRO A 711 15.16 10.73 22.75
N ARG A 712 15.21 9.42 23.03
CA ARG A 712 16.33 8.54 22.62
C ARG A 712 16.18 8.00 21.21
N MET A 713 14.97 8.01 20.65
CA MET A 713 14.68 7.44 19.31
C MET A 713 14.70 8.49 18.19
N ILE A 714 15.07 9.73 18.48
CA ILE A 714 14.96 10.85 17.55
C ILE A 714 16.25 11.64 17.36
N ASP A 715 16.40 12.19 16.16
CA ASP A 715 17.26 13.32 15.87
C ASP A 715 16.50 14.61 16.20
N THR A 716 16.85 15.22 17.34
CA THR A 716 16.18 16.43 17.83
C THR A 716 16.41 17.63 16.92
N ALA A 717 17.59 17.75 16.31
CA ALA A 717 17.94 18.89 15.46
C ALA A 717 17.11 18.88 14.17
N HIS A 718 16.94 17.71 13.57
CA HIS A 718 16.22 17.56 12.31
C HIS A 718 14.74 17.21 12.49
N LYS A 719 14.30 16.83 13.69
CA LYS A 719 12.92 16.42 13.97
C LYS A 719 12.47 15.23 13.12
N ARG A 720 13.25 14.15 13.18
CA ARG A 720 13.01 12.87 12.50
C ARG A 720 13.49 11.69 13.35
N PRO A 721 13.14 10.44 13.02
CA PRO A 721 13.66 9.27 13.72
C PRO A 721 15.17 9.14 13.52
N SER A 722 15.88 8.62 14.52
CA SER A 722 17.32 8.31 14.40
C SER A 722 17.57 7.20 13.37
N GLU A 723 16.68 6.21 13.32
CA GLU A 723 16.73 5.12 12.35
C GLU A 723 15.65 5.29 11.29
N GLN A 724 16.05 5.32 10.02
CA GLN A 724 15.17 5.59 8.88
C GLN A 724 15.26 4.42 7.89
N TRP A 725 14.35 3.46 8.03
CA TRP A 725 14.36 2.19 7.29
C TRP A 725 14.48 2.36 5.76
N TRP A 726 13.85 3.41 5.23
CA TRP A 726 13.74 3.69 3.81
C TRP A 726 15.07 4.15 3.18
N LEU A 727 16.05 4.58 3.97
CA LEU A 727 17.40 4.91 3.45
C LEU A 727 18.13 3.67 2.89
N SER A 728 17.71 2.46 3.28
CA SER A 728 18.21 1.21 2.71
C SER A 728 17.78 1.00 1.25
N LEU A 729 16.75 1.72 0.78
CA LEU A 729 16.25 1.61 -0.59
C LEU A 729 17.03 2.46 -1.60
N ARG A 730 17.89 3.38 -1.11
CA ARG A 730 18.65 4.30 -1.96
C ARG A 730 19.49 3.60 -3.04
N PRO A 731 20.24 2.52 -2.76
CA PRO A 731 21.03 1.84 -3.79
C PRO A 731 20.16 1.28 -4.92
N ILE A 732 18.95 0.80 -4.59
CA ILE A 732 17.99 0.30 -5.58
C ILE A 732 17.47 1.44 -6.45
N MET A 733 17.16 2.59 -5.84
CA MET A 733 16.74 3.78 -6.59
C MET A 733 17.84 4.22 -7.56
N GLN A 734 19.09 4.34 -7.10
CA GLN A 734 20.23 4.77 -7.91
C GLN A 734 20.45 3.82 -9.10
N LEU A 735 20.48 2.51 -8.84
CA LEU A 735 20.61 1.47 -9.88
C LEU A 735 19.51 1.58 -10.93
N LEU A 736 18.26 1.79 -10.52
CA LEU A 736 17.15 1.86 -11.47
C LEU A 736 17.06 3.20 -12.20
N ALA A 737 17.81 4.22 -11.77
CA ALA A 737 17.78 5.57 -12.30
C ALA A 737 18.98 5.90 -13.21
N GLN A 738 20.07 5.16 -13.09
CA GLN A 738 21.28 5.38 -13.88
C GLN A 738 21.05 5.24 -15.40
N PRO A 739 21.93 5.81 -16.24
CA PRO A 739 21.98 5.52 -17.66
C PRO A 739 22.21 4.03 -17.90
N GLY A 740 21.69 3.48 -19.01
CA GLY A 740 21.93 2.08 -19.34
C GLY A 740 23.42 1.79 -19.52
N PRO A 741 23.90 0.58 -19.18
CA PRO A 741 25.29 0.21 -19.40
C PRO A 741 25.65 0.41 -20.87
N GLN A 742 26.76 1.11 -21.13
CA GLN A 742 27.30 1.23 -22.48
C GLN A 742 27.70 -0.17 -22.92
N LEU A 743 26.96 -0.74 -23.89
CA LEU A 743 27.43 -1.92 -24.59
C LEU A 743 28.75 -1.52 -25.26
N THR A 744 29.86 -2.04 -24.76
CA THR A 744 31.13 -1.97 -25.46
C THR A 744 30.88 -2.57 -26.85
N ALA A 745 30.93 -1.73 -27.88
CA ALA A 745 30.94 -2.21 -29.24
C ALA A 745 32.23 -3.01 -29.42
N GLU A 746 32.12 -4.34 -29.35
CA GLU A 746 33.15 -5.25 -29.85
C GLU A 746 33.15 -5.27 -31.38
#